data_AF-A0A9D5YDA9-F1
#
_entry.id   AF-A0A9D5YDA9-F1
#
_cell.length_a   1.000
_cell.length_b   1.000
_cell.length_c   1.000
_cell.angle_alpha   90.00
_cell.angle_beta   90.00
_cell.angle_gamma   90.00
#
_symmetry.space_group_name_H-M   'P 1'
#
loop_
_entity.id
_entity.type
_entity.pdbx_description
1 polymer ?
#
loop_
_entity_poly.entity_id
_entity_poly.type
_entity_poly.pdbx_seq_one_letter_code
_entity_poly.pdbx_strand_id
1 'polypeptide(L)'
;MKTAKRVLSSVMAFIMVFSVLTVGFTVNAVESNGVYLDEIVLEPIKRPDVDFFCTTVTRVAKGVNSMEPGNQIVKATPSGVPELSGPYAQQAYAGEEPSATKVYLLTNTAGITPESISIKCDNESVTFSPIKIDSATGAYCCEITGGTAEAGSALTFTADYKWTDGNSYQEKCVSYVENIATGGAYSYIEVVYKPYMGMSSWYIGSASASTRLLGQGVYYEQPSDFTASTEDPFNTYGVYDVSTGSYIENVAGGYNTHLFADDKNHQETMAPRVEVSYENFITGTPVAHIYVDSSAANTLADINLRLNGNVANLSDRNNDNPYTALDSVWVMSGNASSDNLVNDAAAQGVLGYYPAEKSDKGVKEKLADGNGEQARSTVTGAVGQFGNLYTYGFTGNVSGIADGSSYTIVNKYYSFFRPSNAYVTASPVVPTQMVFHVVDKGALAELIDYVMNSDPDTPTVRDKKKGDNPQAWFYKSGFAKFQEAYVAALRVYNNPKATQSEIDAAAKSLQTMYNGLTLKNADYTQLNAVVTEAEAILDNSEYYNEKDIALIEQALDMVEKNYSILYQGAVDTMAKNIRTAIDNASIRGADYSEVAALVKEAESLRSTDYTATSWADLQSAIGNVVEGKTYIEQAEVDAMAQAIREALDNLVSVVADFRDLKAKVAEAKAIDRSIYQNPGILDTPLLNAEAAITSHESVAWSESRQTEVNALTNALANAIKDLKIKTADKTALKAAIDAVIPGSREYYDQTLLAEYEALVAEGTEMYNDATLSINDQSAVNIKTTEITTKYAQLMASYDDTCKHVAGEEVKENVKNASCTRAGSYDSVFYCTKCGEEISRKMVSVAALGHTEGEPVIKNQVAPTCTKEGKYDTYIYCSVCSTALSRVTTKIPATGHTPGEEVVENQKDATCTEEGGYDTVVYCTVCDGEVSRETTVIEALGHTEAEAVEENRVEATPDANGSYDMVVYCTVCGAEVSRESFVIEALGHEAGEAVEENRVEATCTEAGSYDMVVYCTCCAEKVELSRETFEIEALGHTDGEAVKENEVAADCVNDGSYDTVVYCTVCGEEVSRETTIVPALGHEEAEAVEENRVEATYEAAGSYDSVVYCAVCGEELSRNTVEIPMLDGYFKAAEGSTTVIDTELRFIYGLDIGLADLEGYVEYSSSVSYETPDGIGTGMTLTTFRGGEEWETYTIVIFGDLNGDGVIDIYDSSILAAIVNGDMELEEGDVLLFAADLNGDTAVDIYDLSILNAVVNGETEITQVPLA
;
A
#
# COMPACT_ATOMS: atom_id res chain seq x y z
N MET A 1 -37.22 -27.04 2.29
CA MET A 1 -38.57 -26.48 2.58
C MET A 1 -38.60 -26.04 4.06
N LYS A 2 -39.16 -24.90 4.50
CA LYS A 2 -39.94 -23.84 3.82
C LYS A 2 -39.73 -22.46 4.50
N THR A 3 -39.16 -21.50 3.75
CA THR A 3 -39.64 -20.12 3.55
C THR A 3 -40.54 -19.40 4.59
N ALA A 4 -40.08 -18.25 5.12
CA ALA A 4 -40.83 -16.99 5.32
C ALA A 4 -39.98 -15.96 6.11
N LYS A 5 -39.94 -14.64 5.89
CA LYS A 5 -40.33 -13.67 4.81
C LYS A 5 -39.38 -12.45 5.00
N ARG A 6 -38.85 -11.77 3.97
CA ARG A 6 -39.41 -10.53 3.34
C ARG A 6 -40.12 -9.60 4.33
N VAL A 7 -39.76 -8.32 4.47
CA VAL A 7 -39.82 -7.28 3.40
C VAL A 7 -38.50 -6.52 3.23
N LEU A 8 -38.24 -6.07 2.00
CA LEU A 8 -37.09 -5.23 1.61
C LEU A 8 -37.59 -3.82 1.25
N SER A 9 -36.74 -2.80 1.50
CA SER A 9 -36.72 -1.47 0.87
C SER A 9 -37.95 -0.55 0.97
N SER A 10 -37.72 0.65 1.54
CA SER A 10 -38.12 1.93 0.94
C SER A 10 -37.35 3.07 1.60
N VAL A 11 -36.57 3.82 0.81
CA VAL A 11 -36.24 5.27 0.95
C VAL A 11 -36.00 5.77 2.40
N MET A 12 -34.78 6.07 2.88
CA MET A 12 -33.60 6.70 2.25
C MET A 12 -33.88 8.03 1.51
N ALA A 13 -34.45 9.00 2.24
CA ALA A 13 -34.42 10.44 1.98
C ALA A 13 -34.99 11.16 3.22
N PHE A 14 -34.52 12.31 3.71
CA PHE A 14 -33.33 13.15 3.43
C PHE A 14 -33.14 14.09 4.66
N ILE A 15 -32.03 14.86 4.77
CA ILE A 15 -31.78 15.93 5.78
C ILE A 15 -31.44 15.39 7.21
N MET A 16 -30.17 15.40 7.66
CA MET A 16 -29.46 16.41 8.50
C MET A 16 -30.05 16.60 9.93
N VAL A 17 -29.33 16.94 11.01
CA VAL A 17 -28.03 17.64 11.20
C VAL A 17 -27.18 16.95 12.31
N PHE A 18 -25.86 17.18 12.29
CA PHE A 18 -24.84 16.89 13.33
C PHE A 18 -25.29 16.97 14.80
N SER A 19 -24.83 16.00 15.64
CA SER A 19 -23.84 16.28 16.70
C SER A 19 -23.35 15.02 17.45
N VAL A 20 -22.02 14.84 17.50
CA VAL A 20 -21.18 14.11 18.48
C VAL A 20 -21.87 13.21 19.53
N LEU A 21 -21.65 11.89 19.47
CA LEU A 21 -21.04 11.08 20.54
C LEU A 21 -20.91 9.58 20.15
N THR A 22 -19.88 8.92 20.69
CA THR A 22 -19.60 7.49 20.47
C THR A 22 -20.61 6.59 21.17
N VAL A 23 -21.41 5.83 20.41
CA VAL A 23 -22.15 4.66 20.91
C VAL A 23 -21.96 3.52 19.92
N GLY A 24 -21.32 2.43 20.36
CA GLY A 24 -20.98 1.31 19.49
C GLY A 24 -22.21 0.55 18.99
N PHE A 25 -22.36 0.47 17.67
CA PHE A 25 -23.17 -0.58 17.06
C PHE A 25 -22.33 -1.85 16.96
N THR A 26 -22.73 -2.89 17.68
CA THR A 26 -22.21 -4.24 17.47
C THR A 26 -22.72 -4.76 16.13
N VAL A 27 -21.95 -4.51 15.08
CA VAL A 27 -22.03 -5.34 13.87
C VAL A 27 -21.67 -6.76 14.32
N ASN A 28 -22.55 -7.74 14.09
CA ASN A 28 -22.17 -9.14 14.33
C ASN A 28 -21.02 -9.47 13.40
N ALA A 29 -19.91 -9.95 13.95
CA ALA A 29 -18.74 -10.33 13.17
C ALA A 29 -19.12 -11.42 12.16
N VAL A 30 -19.15 -11.05 10.88
CA VAL A 30 -18.63 -11.93 9.84
C VAL A 30 -17.12 -11.84 9.99
N GLU A 31 -16.45 -12.97 10.26
CA GLU A 31 -15.00 -13.05 10.42
C GLU A 31 -14.31 -12.84 9.06
N SER A 32 -14.23 -11.57 8.65
CA SER A 32 -13.36 -11.15 7.56
C SER A 32 -11.96 -10.91 8.14
N ASN A 33 -11.08 -11.89 7.96
CA ASN A 33 -9.63 -11.69 8.07
C ASN A 33 -9.17 -10.85 6.87
N GLY A 34 -9.61 -9.61 6.83
CA GLY A 34 -9.21 -8.62 5.84
C GLY A 34 -7.92 -7.93 6.28
N VAL A 35 -7.02 -7.74 5.32
CA VAL A 35 -5.93 -6.77 5.44
C VAL A 35 -6.55 -5.37 5.36
N TYR A 36 -6.08 -4.46 6.20
CA TYR A 36 -6.48 -3.05 6.19
C TYR A 36 -5.24 -2.20 5.97
N LEU A 37 -5.38 -1.14 5.16
CA LEU A 37 -4.36 -0.10 5.02
C LEU A 37 -4.45 0.86 6.22
N ASP A 38 -3.32 1.39 6.68
CA ASP A 38 -3.28 2.40 7.73
C ASP A 38 -3.76 3.76 7.19
N GLU A 39 -4.38 4.56 8.05
CA GLU A 39 -4.78 5.93 7.74
C GLU A 39 -3.54 6.84 7.61
N ILE A 40 -3.43 7.56 6.49
CA ILE A 40 -2.33 8.50 6.25
C ILE A 40 -2.60 9.79 7.02
N VAL A 41 -1.96 9.91 8.18
CA VAL A 41 -2.09 11.07 9.07
C VAL A 41 -1.08 12.14 8.69
N LEU A 42 -1.56 13.30 8.24
CA LEU A 42 -0.72 14.46 7.90
C LEU A 42 -0.31 15.28 9.14
N GLU A 43 0.27 14.62 10.13
CA GLU A 43 0.93 15.27 11.28
C GLU A 43 2.41 15.51 10.96
N PRO A 44 2.97 16.70 11.24
CA PRO A 44 4.39 16.95 11.11
C PRO A 44 5.19 16.26 12.22
N ILE A 45 6.48 15.97 11.98
CA ILE A 45 7.42 15.42 12.98
C ILE A 45 7.41 16.29 14.25
N LYS A 46 7.03 15.72 15.40
CA LYS A 46 6.95 16.44 16.68
C LYS A 46 8.34 16.70 17.25
N ARG A 47 8.68 17.99 17.43
CA ARG A 47 10.02 18.49 17.78
C ARG A 47 10.13 18.86 19.27
N PRO A 48 11.35 19.18 19.77
CA PRO A 48 11.58 19.55 21.16
C PRO A 48 11.19 21.01 21.42
N ASP A 49 10.12 21.19 22.21
CA ASP A 49 9.79 22.45 22.89
C ASP A 49 10.81 22.72 24.01
N VAL A 50 11.85 23.51 23.68
CA VAL A 50 13.10 23.68 24.44
C VAL A 50 13.60 25.12 24.38
N ASP A 51 13.52 25.84 25.50
CA ASP A 51 14.16 27.16 25.63
C ASP A 51 15.63 27.02 26.02
N PHE A 52 16.54 27.50 25.17
CA PHE A 52 17.97 27.59 25.47
C PHE A 52 18.41 29.04 25.63
N PHE A 53 18.83 29.41 26.84
CA PHE A 53 19.16 30.80 27.19
C PHE A 53 20.33 30.89 28.17
N CYS A 54 20.92 32.08 28.27
CA CYS A 54 22.03 32.35 29.19
C CYS A 54 21.84 33.70 29.88
N THR A 55 22.65 33.99 30.90
CA THR A 55 22.76 35.35 31.47
C THR A 55 23.04 36.35 30.34
N THR A 56 22.16 37.34 30.14
CA THR A 56 22.23 38.33 29.04
C THR A 56 23.62 38.97 28.87
N VAL A 57 24.28 39.27 29.99
CA VAL A 57 25.58 39.96 30.02
C VAL A 57 26.59 39.19 30.88
N THR A 58 27.67 38.72 30.26
CA THR A 58 28.87 38.26 30.96
C THR A 58 29.71 39.46 31.36
N ARG A 59 30.22 39.47 32.60
CA ARG A 59 31.11 40.53 33.10
C ARG A 59 32.56 40.05 33.13
N VAL A 60 33.44 40.86 32.56
CA VAL A 60 34.90 40.65 32.59
C VAL A 60 35.62 41.75 33.36
N ALA A 61 36.74 41.40 33.99
CA ALA A 61 37.60 42.27 34.79
C ALA A 61 39.07 41.86 34.66
N LYS A 62 40.02 42.61 35.23
CA LYS A 62 41.44 42.26 35.24
C LYS A 62 41.79 41.08 36.16
N GLY A 63 40.93 40.79 37.13
CA GLY A 63 41.14 39.74 38.11
C GLY A 63 39.90 39.45 38.95
N VAL A 64 39.79 38.24 39.49
CA VAL A 64 38.76 37.91 40.50
C VAL A 64 38.91 38.82 41.73
N ASN A 65 37.82 39.44 42.18
CA ASN A 65 37.80 40.52 43.19
C ASN A 65 38.44 41.86 42.79
N SER A 66 38.78 42.08 41.50
CA SER A 66 39.22 43.38 41.00
C SER A 66 38.06 44.18 40.43
N MET A 67 38.01 45.49 40.69
CA MET A 67 37.16 46.41 39.93
C MET A 67 37.92 47.10 38.77
N GLU A 68 39.16 46.69 38.49
CA GLU A 68 39.93 47.17 37.35
C GLU A 68 39.47 46.45 36.06
N PRO A 69 39.24 47.18 34.96
CA PRO A 69 38.77 46.57 33.72
C PRO A 69 39.82 45.66 33.09
N GLY A 70 39.36 44.57 32.49
CA GLY A 70 40.17 43.57 31.82
C GLY A 70 39.29 42.49 31.16
N ASN A 71 39.88 41.33 30.88
CA ASN A 71 39.27 40.25 30.08
C ASN A 71 39.04 38.92 30.84
N GLN A 72 39.35 38.80 32.12
CA GLN A 72 39.02 37.59 32.91
C GLN A 72 37.52 37.58 33.23
N ILE A 73 36.83 36.48 32.94
CA ILE A 73 35.42 36.29 33.32
C ILE A 73 35.30 36.20 34.84
N VAL A 74 34.41 37.00 35.43
CA VAL A 74 34.21 37.08 36.90
C VAL A 74 32.73 37.00 37.27
N LYS A 75 32.45 36.57 38.52
CA LYS A 75 31.11 36.76 39.09
C LYS A 75 30.85 38.25 39.30
N ALA A 76 29.63 38.70 39.03
CA ALA A 76 29.22 40.09 39.23
C ALA A 76 27.71 40.20 39.53
N THR A 77 27.30 41.35 40.08
CA THR A 77 25.90 41.72 40.22
C THR A 77 25.33 42.21 38.88
N PRO A 78 23.99 42.30 38.71
CA PRO A 78 23.38 42.88 37.50
C PRO A 78 23.88 44.29 37.19
N SER A 79 24.09 45.12 38.23
CA SER A 79 24.72 46.45 38.15
C SER A 79 26.22 46.43 37.78
N GLY A 80 26.79 45.27 37.45
CA GLY A 80 28.18 45.11 37.02
C GLY A 80 29.23 45.18 38.13
N VAL A 81 28.84 45.15 39.41
CA VAL A 81 29.81 45.13 40.51
C VAL A 81 30.36 43.71 40.65
N PRO A 82 31.69 43.47 40.57
CA PRO A 82 32.24 42.12 40.73
C PRO A 82 32.00 41.55 42.14
N GLU A 83 32.14 40.24 42.29
CA GLU A 83 32.29 39.60 43.61
C GLU A 83 33.58 40.11 44.29
N LEU A 84 33.46 40.67 45.49
CA LEU A 84 34.51 41.36 46.23
C LEU A 84 34.79 40.72 47.59
N SER A 85 36.07 40.64 47.95
CA SER A 85 36.53 40.27 49.29
C SER A 85 36.84 41.52 50.13
N GLY A 86 36.14 41.73 51.25
CA GLY A 86 36.48 42.80 52.19
C GLY A 86 35.35 43.11 53.18
N PRO A 87 35.64 43.83 54.29
CA PRO A 87 34.63 44.19 55.28
C PRO A 87 33.55 45.15 54.75
N TYR A 88 33.80 45.83 53.61
CA TYR A 88 32.85 46.76 52.97
C TYR A 88 32.13 46.19 51.73
N ALA A 89 32.38 44.92 51.36
CA ALA A 89 31.84 44.31 50.13
C ALA A 89 30.30 44.37 50.05
N GLN A 90 29.60 44.13 51.16
CA GLN A 90 28.13 44.20 51.21
C GLN A 90 27.56 45.61 50.98
N GLN A 91 28.28 46.67 51.36
CA GLN A 91 27.89 48.04 50.97
C GLN A 91 28.23 48.34 49.50
N ALA A 92 29.26 47.69 48.95
CA ALA A 92 29.61 47.81 47.54
C ALA A 92 28.62 47.08 46.61
N TYR A 93 27.86 46.07 47.05
CA TYR A 93 26.78 45.49 46.26
C TYR A 93 25.44 46.23 46.38
N ALA A 94 25.29 47.08 47.41
CA ALA A 94 24.06 47.82 47.73
C ALA A 94 22.79 46.92 47.79
N GLY A 95 22.92 45.65 48.18
CA GLY A 95 21.80 44.70 48.26
C GLY A 95 21.49 43.91 46.99
N GLU A 96 22.34 43.94 45.96
CA GLU A 96 22.39 42.85 44.95
C GLU A 96 23.31 41.71 45.43
N GLU A 97 23.20 40.53 44.83
CA GLU A 97 24.16 39.43 45.04
C GLU A 97 24.99 39.19 43.76
N PRO A 98 26.33 39.01 43.85
CA PRO A 98 27.15 38.63 42.70
C PRO A 98 26.88 37.20 42.25
N SER A 99 26.72 36.98 40.94
CA SER A 99 26.48 35.67 40.34
C SER A 99 27.43 35.41 39.17
N ALA A 100 27.64 34.13 38.84
CA ALA A 100 28.38 33.73 37.64
C ALA A 100 27.44 33.75 36.42
N THR A 101 27.99 33.93 35.22
CA THR A 101 27.26 33.65 33.97
C THR A 101 26.76 32.20 34.02
N LYS A 102 25.45 32.03 33.84
CA LYS A 102 24.78 30.74 33.72
C LYS A 102 24.32 30.52 32.28
N VAL A 103 24.32 29.25 31.88
CA VAL A 103 23.65 28.75 30.68
C VAL A 103 22.57 27.78 31.16
N TYR A 104 21.39 27.86 30.54
CA TYR A 104 20.17 27.14 30.89
C TYR A 104 19.57 26.47 29.66
N LEU A 105 19.14 25.22 29.82
CA LEU A 105 18.30 24.50 28.87
C LEU A 105 17.05 24.04 29.63
N LEU A 106 15.93 24.70 29.35
CA LEU A 106 14.60 24.31 29.83
C LEU A 106 13.95 23.41 28.78
N THR A 107 13.17 22.43 29.21
CA THR A 107 12.42 21.54 28.30
C THR A 107 11.02 21.36 28.86
N ASN A 108 10.02 21.80 28.11
CA ASN A 108 8.62 21.71 28.54
C ASN A 108 8.07 20.28 28.38
N THR A 109 8.73 19.47 27.54
CA THR A 109 8.34 18.09 27.24
C THR A 109 9.34 17.06 27.79
N ALA A 110 8.83 15.93 28.30
CA ALA A 110 9.62 14.89 28.97
C ALA A 110 10.28 13.90 27.98
N GLY A 111 11.27 14.37 27.21
CA GLY A 111 11.98 13.56 26.21
C GLY A 111 13.52 13.67 26.16
N ILE A 112 14.14 14.70 26.74
CA ILE A 112 15.61 14.82 26.76
C ILE A 112 16.20 13.87 27.81
N THR A 113 17.18 13.06 27.42
CA THR A 113 17.99 12.29 28.37
C THR A 113 19.14 13.15 28.91
N PRO A 114 19.30 13.31 30.25
CA PRO A 114 20.32 14.19 30.83
C PRO A 114 21.75 13.85 30.40
N GLU A 115 22.01 12.56 30.16
CA GLU A 115 23.31 12.01 29.77
C GLU A 115 23.68 12.34 28.30
N SER A 116 22.73 12.83 27.50
CA SER A 116 22.96 13.27 26.11
C SER A 116 23.29 14.76 25.98
N ILE A 117 23.11 15.56 27.03
CA ILE A 117 23.26 17.02 26.97
C ILE A 117 24.73 17.41 27.05
N SER A 118 25.24 18.08 26.02
CA SER A 118 26.53 18.75 26.01
C SER A 118 26.33 20.25 25.85
N ILE A 119 27.01 21.07 26.65
CA ILE A 119 27.03 22.53 26.51
C ILE A 119 28.47 22.98 26.28
N LYS A 120 28.69 23.74 25.21
CA LYS A 120 29.99 24.31 24.83
C LYS A 120 29.89 25.82 24.61
N CYS A 121 31.01 26.53 24.70
CA CYS A 121 31.16 27.84 24.07
C CYS A 121 31.87 27.64 22.72
N ASP A 122 31.34 28.25 21.66
CA ASP A 122 31.83 28.03 20.30
C ASP A 122 33.08 28.85 19.98
N ASN A 123 33.24 30.02 20.61
CA ASN A 123 34.19 31.05 20.21
C ASN A 123 35.22 31.46 21.27
N GLU A 124 35.09 31.00 22.53
CA GLU A 124 36.05 31.27 23.61
C GLU A 124 36.30 30.04 24.50
N SER A 125 37.50 29.96 25.08
CA SER A 125 37.89 28.85 25.96
C SER A 125 37.48 29.11 27.42
N VAL A 126 36.26 28.70 27.77
CA VAL A 126 35.69 28.81 29.13
C VAL A 126 35.55 27.46 29.83
N THR A 127 35.54 27.45 31.17
CA THR A 127 35.33 26.23 31.98
C THR A 127 33.96 26.23 32.64
N PHE A 128 33.17 25.18 32.42
CA PHE A 128 31.83 25.04 33.01
C PHE A 128 31.85 24.23 34.33
N SER A 129 30.89 24.50 35.21
CA SER A 129 30.49 23.55 36.25
C SER A 129 29.90 22.29 35.60
N PRO A 130 29.86 21.14 36.31
CA PRO A 130 28.98 20.04 35.92
C PRO A 130 27.54 20.53 35.71
N ILE A 131 26.85 19.97 34.72
CA ILE A 131 25.43 20.25 34.48
C ILE A 131 24.62 19.71 35.67
N LYS A 132 23.69 20.52 36.17
CA LYS A 132 22.79 20.23 37.29
C LYS A 132 21.37 20.66 36.92
N ILE A 133 20.37 20.12 37.60
CA ILE A 133 19.01 20.68 37.53
C ILE A 133 18.93 21.87 38.51
N ASP A 134 18.52 23.05 38.04
CA ASP A 134 18.28 24.19 38.93
C ASP A 134 16.95 23.98 39.67
N SER A 135 17.00 23.93 41.00
CA SER A 135 15.83 23.65 41.84
C SER A 135 14.76 24.76 41.82
N ALA A 136 15.06 25.94 41.25
CA ALA A 136 14.10 27.04 41.13
C ALA A 136 13.30 27.02 39.80
N THR A 137 13.91 26.55 38.70
CA THR A 137 13.27 26.57 37.36
C THR A 137 13.04 25.18 36.75
N GLY A 138 13.67 24.12 37.27
CA GLY A 138 13.63 22.78 36.68
C GLY A 138 14.52 22.60 35.44
N ALA A 139 15.11 23.67 34.92
CA ALA A 139 16.02 23.63 33.77
C ALA A 139 17.35 22.94 34.11
N TYR A 140 17.97 22.32 33.11
CA TYR A 140 19.37 21.92 33.18
C TYR A 140 20.25 23.18 33.08
N CYS A 141 21.21 23.36 33.98
CA CYS A 141 22.07 24.54 33.97
C CYS A 141 23.53 24.21 34.30
N CYS A 142 24.42 25.08 33.82
CA CYS A 142 25.83 25.10 34.21
C CYS A 142 26.31 26.55 34.39
N GLU A 143 27.26 26.75 35.30
CA GLU A 143 27.88 28.05 35.61
C GLU A 143 29.27 28.13 34.97
N ILE A 144 29.63 29.30 34.41
CA ILE A 144 31.01 29.56 34.01
C ILE A 144 31.86 29.78 35.27
N THR A 145 32.90 28.96 35.39
CA THR A 145 33.81 28.91 36.55
C THR A 145 35.16 29.58 36.28
N GLY A 146 35.47 29.87 35.02
CA GLY A 146 36.72 30.47 34.57
C GLY A 146 36.77 30.62 33.05
N GLY A 147 37.73 31.40 32.58
CA GLY A 147 37.91 31.75 31.17
C GLY A 147 38.27 33.22 30.99
N THR A 148 38.48 33.62 29.73
CA THR A 148 38.69 35.01 29.31
C THR A 148 37.78 35.35 28.15
N ALA A 149 37.40 36.62 28.00
CA ALA A 149 36.71 37.17 26.83
C ALA A 149 36.91 38.69 26.76
N GLU A 150 36.93 39.25 25.56
CA GLU A 150 37.13 40.70 25.38
C GLU A 150 35.82 41.50 25.50
N ALA A 151 35.86 42.67 26.14
CA ALA A 151 34.68 43.53 26.28
C ALA A 151 34.24 44.11 24.91
N GLY A 152 32.93 44.06 24.63
CA GLY A 152 32.34 44.33 23.32
C GLY A 152 32.23 43.12 22.40
N SER A 153 32.79 41.97 22.79
CA SER A 153 32.52 40.67 22.15
C SER A 153 31.20 40.05 22.68
N ALA A 154 30.92 38.82 22.29
CA ALA A 154 29.85 38.02 22.88
C ALA A 154 30.26 36.55 22.92
N LEU A 155 29.94 35.85 24.01
CA LEU A 155 30.10 34.41 24.13
C LEU A 155 28.91 33.72 23.45
N THR A 156 29.17 32.92 22.43
CA THR A 156 28.14 32.07 21.81
C THR A 156 28.22 30.69 22.43
N PHE A 157 27.10 30.18 22.93
CA PHE A 157 26.99 28.82 23.45
C PHE A 157 26.19 27.95 22.51
N THR A 158 26.58 26.69 22.38
CA THR A 158 25.75 25.64 21.79
C THR A 158 25.37 24.62 22.85
N ALA A 159 24.10 24.21 22.87
CA ALA A 159 23.70 22.94 23.46
C ALA A 159 23.52 21.90 22.35
N ASP A 160 24.20 20.77 22.47
CA ASP A 160 23.97 19.56 21.68
C ASP A 160 23.20 18.56 22.55
N TYR A 161 22.07 18.01 22.06
CA TYR A 161 21.32 16.97 22.79
C TYR A 161 20.64 15.98 21.84
N LYS A 162 20.04 14.92 22.41
CA LYS A 162 19.19 13.96 21.69
C LYS A 162 17.75 13.96 22.20
N TRP A 163 16.83 13.76 21.26
CA TRP A 163 15.40 13.67 21.50
C TRP A 163 14.86 12.23 21.33
N THR A 164 13.57 12.02 21.60
CA THR A 164 12.90 10.71 21.55
C THR A 164 12.68 10.17 20.14
N ASP A 165 12.85 11.01 19.11
CA ASP A 165 12.92 10.61 17.70
C ASP A 165 14.30 10.00 17.30
N GLY A 166 15.29 10.07 18.20
CA GLY A 166 16.67 9.60 17.98
C GLY A 166 17.60 10.61 17.31
N ASN A 167 17.06 11.72 16.79
CA ASN A 167 17.82 12.78 16.13
C ASN A 167 18.64 13.59 17.13
N SER A 168 19.62 14.32 16.59
CA SER A 168 20.40 15.31 17.34
C SER A 168 19.96 16.72 16.97
N TYR A 169 19.79 17.52 18.01
CA TYR A 169 19.34 18.91 17.96
C TYR A 169 20.45 19.82 18.50
N GLN A 170 20.58 21.01 17.92
CA GLN A 170 21.52 22.05 18.35
C GLN A 170 20.78 23.37 18.60
N GLU A 171 20.95 23.93 19.78
CA GLU A 171 20.44 25.25 20.15
C GLU A 171 21.57 26.23 20.37
N LYS A 172 21.32 27.53 20.14
CA LYS A 172 22.30 28.60 20.40
C LYS A 172 21.74 29.72 21.25
N CYS A 173 22.51 30.12 22.26
CA CYS A 173 22.27 31.36 23.01
C CYS A 173 23.56 32.19 23.08
N VAL A 174 23.43 33.50 23.30
CA VAL A 174 24.55 34.45 23.23
C VAL A 174 24.57 35.33 24.47
N SER A 175 25.67 35.34 25.22
CA SER A 175 25.89 36.30 26.32
C SER A 175 26.79 37.43 25.84
N TYR A 176 26.32 38.67 25.89
CA TYR A 176 27.13 39.81 25.48
C TYR A 176 28.21 40.09 26.53
N VAL A 177 29.46 40.31 26.11
CA VAL A 177 30.57 40.51 27.04
C VAL A 177 30.76 41.99 27.28
N GLU A 178 30.38 42.44 28.47
CA GLU A 178 30.69 43.78 28.95
C GLU A 178 31.78 43.73 30.00
N ASN A 179 32.47 44.86 30.15
CA ASN A 179 33.28 45.01 31.34
C ASN A 179 32.36 45.04 32.59
N ILE A 180 32.94 44.73 33.74
CA ILE A 180 32.38 45.18 35.03
C ILE A 180 32.09 46.69 34.97
N ALA A 181 31.21 47.16 35.86
CA ALA A 181 31.01 48.59 36.04
C ALA A 181 32.32 49.18 36.60
N THR A 182 33.15 49.71 35.70
CA THR A 182 34.34 50.50 36.03
C THR A 182 33.95 51.51 37.08
N GLY A 183 34.66 51.57 38.21
CA GLY A 183 34.31 52.43 39.33
C GLY A 183 34.15 53.88 38.88
N GLY A 184 32.91 54.31 38.62
CA GLY A 184 32.62 55.61 38.05
C GLY A 184 33.14 56.67 39.00
N ALA A 185 34.18 57.40 38.57
CA ALA A 185 34.94 58.40 39.32
C ALA A 185 34.04 59.21 40.28
N TYR A 186 33.95 58.77 41.53
CA TYR A 186 32.84 59.20 42.40
C TYR A 186 32.97 60.70 42.68
N SER A 187 31.93 61.46 42.35
CA SER A 187 31.87 62.89 42.66
C SER A 187 32.07 63.11 44.16
N TYR A 188 32.99 64.00 44.54
CA TYR A 188 33.52 64.10 45.90
C TYR A 188 33.68 65.55 46.38
N ILE A 189 33.46 65.77 47.68
CA ILE A 189 33.87 66.99 48.38
C ILE A 189 34.45 66.64 49.75
N GLU A 190 35.58 67.27 50.11
CA GLU A 190 36.10 67.36 51.47
C GLU A 190 35.76 68.73 52.09
N VAL A 191 35.25 68.75 53.32
CA VAL A 191 35.01 70.00 54.04
C VAL A 191 36.09 70.21 55.11
N VAL A 192 37.07 71.07 54.83
CA VAL A 192 38.20 71.37 55.73
C VAL A 192 37.85 72.52 56.69
N TYR A 193 37.91 72.28 58.01
CA TYR A 193 37.59 73.28 59.03
C TYR A 193 38.84 73.99 59.59
N LYS A 194 38.92 75.32 59.44
CA LYS A 194 39.99 76.21 59.96
C LYS A 194 39.39 77.31 60.87
N PRO A 195 39.68 77.36 62.19
CA PRO A 195 39.15 78.41 63.08
C PRO A 195 39.99 79.70 63.07
N TYR A 196 39.33 80.85 63.17
CA TYR A 196 40.00 82.17 63.25
C TYR A 196 40.37 82.54 64.70
N MET A 197 41.54 82.13 65.18
CA MET A 197 42.07 82.53 66.51
C MET A 197 43.57 82.91 66.54
N GLY A 198 44.10 83.51 65.47
CA GLY A 198 45.31 84.36 65.52
C GLY A 198 46.65 83.73 65.92
N MET A 199 46.73 82.42 66.17
CA MET A 199 47.95 81.73 66.60
C MET A 199 48.07 80.35 65.95
N SER A 200 49.03 80.19 65.03
CA SER A 200 49.43 78.92 64.37
C SER A 200 48.34 78.14 63.62
N SER A 201 48.58 77.85 62.34
CA SER A 201 47.68 77.06 61.49
C SER A 201 47.68 75.58 61.90
N TRP A 202 46.57 75.11 62.48
CA TRP A 202 46.32 73.70 62.74
C TRP A 202 45.01 73.28 62.06
N TYR A 203 45.05 72.17 61.33
CA TYR A 203 43.87 71.49 60.79
C TYR A 203 43.11 70.81 61.94
N ILE A 204 41.77 70.91 61.94
CA ILE A 204 40.92 70.38 63.03
C ILE A 204 39.78 69.49 62.50
N GLY A 205 40.07 68.72 61.46
CA GLY A 205 39.17 67.68 60.94
C GLY A 205 38.54 68.00 59.59
N SER A 206 38.06 66.95 58.96
CA SER A 206 37.41 66.97 57.66
C SER A 206 36.37 65.85 57.55
N ALA A 207 35.53 65.93 56.53
CA ALA A 207 34.54 64.90 56.23
C ALA A 207 34.31 64.84 54.74
N SER A 208 33.99 63.64 54.27
CA SER A 208 33.88 63.29 52.86
C SER A 208 32.50 62.76 52.51
N ALA A 209 32.08 62.99 51.27
CA ALA A 209 30.89 62.40 50.69
C ALA A 209 31.14 61.99 49.24
N SER A 210 30.48 60.91 48.80
CA SER A 210 30.65 60.32 47.47
C SER A 210 29.35 59.65 47.01
N THR A 211 29.11 59.62 45.69
CA THR A 211 27.92 58.98 45.09
C THR A 211 28.23 58.26 43.78
N ARG A 212 27.42 57.23 43.48
CA ARG A 212 27.34 56.56 42.18
C ARG A 212 25.91 56.09 41.90
N LEU A 213 25.60 55.87 40.64
CA LEU A 213 24.42 55.17 40.17
C LEU A 213 24.73 53.68 39.99
N LEU A 214 23.70 52.86 40.13
CA LEU A 214 23.69 51.42 39.95
C LEU A 214 22.37 51.03 39.28
N GLY A 215 22.38 49.96 38.52
CA GLY A 215 21.22 49.41 37.82
C GLY A 215 21.66 48.53 36.67
N GLN A 216 20.77 47.68 36.19
CA GLN A 216 20.95 47.02 34.90
C GLN A 216 21.00 48.09 33.80
N GLY A 217 21.90 47.93 32.82
CA GLY A 217 22.10 48.93 31.75
C GLY A 217 22.90 50.18 32.14
N VAL A 218 23.38 50.31 33.39
CA VAL A 218 24.19 51.48 33.81
C VAL A 218 25.68 51.27 33.50
N TYR A 219 26.27 52.21 32.76
CA TYR A 219 27.70 52.29 32.43
C TYR A 219 28.25 53.69 32.74
N TYR A 220 29.58 53.83 32.70
CA TYR A 220 30.27 55.09 32.90
C TYR A 220 31.25 55.38 31.77
N GLU A 221 31.22 56.61 31.25
CA GLU A 221 32.29 57.13 30.41
C GLU A 221 33.33 57.85 31.30
N GLN A 222 34.61 57.54 31.06
CA GLN A 222 35.72 58.24 31.70
C GLN A 222 36.01 59.55 30.94
N PRO A 223 36.12 60.70 31.61
CA PRO A 223 36.44 61.96 30.93
C PRO A 223 37.79 61.89 30.22
N SER A 224 37.82 62.22 28.93
CA SER A 224 39.04 62.26 28.10
C SER A 224 40.14 63.14 28.68
N ASP A 225 39.73 64.18 29.40
CA ASP A 225 40.58 65.30 29.84
C ASP A 225 41.01 65.15 31.31
N PHE A 226 40.87 63.96 31.92
CA PHE A 226 41.34 63.68 33.28
C PHE A 226 42.87 63.52 33.34
N THR A 227 43.61 64.54 32.89
CA THR A 227 45.03 64.69 33.18
C THR A 227 45.18 65.13 34.63
N ALA A 228 45.74 64.28 35.49
CA ALA A 228 46.18 64.67 36.82
C ALA A 228 47.22 65.80 36.67
N SER A 229 46.84 67.04 37.04
CA SER A 229 47.67 68.22 36.79
C SER A 229 48.95 68.16 37.62
N THR A 230 50.08 67.87 36.96
CA THR A 230 51.40 67.92 37.58
C THR A 230 51.92 69.34 37.81
N GLU A 231 51.20 70.36 37.32
CA GLU A 231 51.56 71.77 37.43
C GLU A 231 50.69 72.56 38.43
N ASP A 232 49.62 71.95 38.96
CA ASP A 232 48.77 72.54 40.00
C ASP A 232 49.06 71.92 41.39
N PRO A 233 49.80 72.61 42.28
CA PRO A 233 50.13 72.12 43.61
C PRO A 233 49.00 72.31 44.66
N PHE A 234 47.78 72.66 44.23
CA PHE A 234 46.66 72.95 45.14
C PHE A 234 45.64 71.80 45.26
N ASN A 235 45.54 70.89 44.28
CA ASN A 235 44.65 69.71 44.32
C ASN A 235 45.42 68.39 44.52
N THR A 236 45.07 67.60 45.54
CA THR A 236 45.58 66.20 45.67
C THR A 236 44.46 65.20 45.41
N TYR A 237 44.48 64.52 44.27
CA TYR A 237 43.51 63.45 43.96
C TYR A 237 43.93 62.12 44.59
N GLY A 238 42.95 61.32 44.98
CA GLY A 238 43.17 59.98 45.55
C GLY A 238 41.91 59.15 45.58
N VAL A 239 41.99 57.97 46.17
CA VAL A 239 40.96 56.93 46.08
C VAL A 239 40.82 56.08 47.34
N TYR A 240 39.59 55.70 47.70
CA TYR A 240 39.31 54.73 48.78
C TYR A 240 38.92 53.38 48.19
N ASP A 241 39.70 52.36 48.55
CA ASP A 241 39.57 50.99 48.09
C ASP A 241 38.63 50.20 49.01
N VAL A 242 37.56 49.64 48.43
CA VAL A 242 36.48 48.95 49.18
C VAL A 242 36.86 47.55 49.68
N SER A 243 37.95 46.96 49.16
CA SER A 243 38.46 45.65 49.62
C SER A 243 39.31 45.80 50.88
N THR A 244 40.12 46.86 50.93
CA THR A 244 41.05 47.16 52.03
C THR A 244 40.51 48.17 53.04
N GLY A 245 39.44 48.89 52.72
CA GLY A 245 38.84 49.91 53.58
C GLY A 245 39.75 51.12 53.81
N SER A 246 40.65 51.40 52.87
CA SER A 246 41.77 52.34 53.02
C SER A 246 41.84 53.38 51.91
N TYR A 247 42.34 54.57 52.25
CA TYR A 247 42.55 55.69 51.32
C TYR A 247 43.97 55.69 50.73
N ILE A 248 44.11 56.04 49.44
CA ILE A 248 45.33 55.96 48.64
C ILE A 248 45.46 57.23 47.77
N GLU A 249 46.48 58.06 48.01
CA GLU A 249 46.70 59.28 47.22
C GLU A 249 47.39 58.99 45.87
N ASN A 250 47.15 59.86 44.88
CA ASN A 250 47.89 59.96 43.61
C ASN A 250 47.92 58.69 42.73
N VAL A 251 46.81 57.95 42.66
CA VAL A 251 46.69 56.74 41.82
C VAL A 251 46.38 57.11 40.36
N ALA A 252 47.26 56.75 39.44
CA ALA A 252 46.96 56.72 38.01
C ALA A 252 46.10 55.48 37.68
N GLY A 253 44.90 55.68 37.13
CA GLY A 253 43.96 54.58 36.88
C GLY A 253 43.26 54.08 38.15
N GLY A 254 42.46 54.95 38.79
CA GLY A 254 41.61 54.55 39.91
C GLY A 254 40.38 53.77 39.42
N TYR A 255 40.33 52.47 39.70
CA TYR A 255 39.19 51.60 39.31
C TYR A 255 38.50 50.86 40.48
N ASN A 256 39.26 50.43 41.50
CA ASN A 256 38.80 49.89 42.80
C ASN A 256 38.04 50.88 43.73
N THR A 257 37.57 52.01 43.20
CA THR A 257 37.80 53.28 43.89
C THR A 257 36.58 54.20 44.02
N HIS A 258 36.20 54.52 45.26
CA HIS A 258 35.61 55.85 45.53
C HIS A 258 36.69 56.90 45.29
N LEU A 259 36.42 57.99 44.56
CA LEU A 259 37.39 59.05 44.26
C LEU A 259 37.30 60.19 45.29
N PHE A 260 38.44 60.85 45.58
CA PHE A 260 38.63 61.89 46.58
C PHE A 260 39.55 63.01 46.01
N ALA A 261 39.39 64.24 46.48
CA ALA A 261 40.21 65.40 46.12
C ALA A 261 40.40 66.35 47.31
N ASP A 262 41.63 66.50 47.80
CA ASP A 262 42.01 67.33 48.96
C ASP A 262 42.64 68.66 48.53
N ASP A 263 42.00 69.78 48.89
CA ASP A 263 42.58 71.14 48.85
C ASP A 263 43.43 71.40 50.09
N LYS A 264 44.74 71.20 49.91
CA LYS A 264 45.72 71.37 50.99
C LYS A 264 46.18 72.83 51.19
N ASN A 265 45.72 73.82 50.40
CA ASN A 265 46.46 75.08 50.27
C ASN A 265 45.68 76.41 50.10
N HIS A 266 44.40 76.51 50.49
CA HIS A 266 43.84 77.84 50.78
C HIS A 266 44.59 78.56 51.93
N GLN A 267 45.42 79.54 51.56
CA GLN A 267 45.97 80.61 52.41
C GLN A 267 45.62 81.99 51.84
N GLU A 268 45.59 83.01 52.71
CA GLU A 268 45.50 84.44 52.39
C GLU A 268 44.23 84.95 51.66
N THR A 269 43.08 84.96 52.35
CA THR A 269 42.26 86.18 52.47
C THR A 269 41.34 86.17 53.69
N MET A 270 40.81 87.33 54.08
CA MET A 270 40.31 87.57 55.45
C MET A 270 38.78 87.57 55.58
N ALA A 271 38.16 86.38 55.59
CA ALA A 271 36.79 86.18 56.09
C ALA A 271 36.57 84.72 56.51
N PRO A 272 35.61 84.42 57.42
CA PRO A 272 35.09 83.07 57.60
C PRO A 272 34.12 82.73 56.45
N ARG A 273 34.65 82.67 55.22
CA ARG A 273 33.93 82.15 54.05
C ARG A 273 34.22 80.66 53.92
N VAL A 274 33.15 79.88 53.75
CA VAL A 274 33.23 78.54 53.17
C VAL A 274 33.23 78.76 51.65
N GLU A 275 34.41 79.05 51.10
CA GLU A 275 34.56 79.44 49.69
C GLU A 275 34.66 78.17 48.83
N VAL A 276 33.50 77.58 48.52
CA VAL A 276 33.39 76.42 47.61
C VAL A 276 33.47 76.93 46.17
N SER A 277 34.54 76.60 45.47
CA SER A 277 34.83 77.02 44.09
C SER A 277 34.11 76.15 43.06
N TYR A 278 32.77 76.22 43.03
CA TYR A 278 31.87 75.39 42.21
C TYR A 278 32.22 75.31 40.70
N GLU A 279 32.99 76.26 40.15
CA GLU A 279 33.43 76.28 38.76
C GLU A 279 34.25 75.04 38.35
N ASN A 280 35.14 74.54 39.20
CA ASN A 280 36.04 73.42 38.85
C ASN A 280 35.46 72.03 39.17
N PHE A 281 34.28 71.94 39.79
CA PHE A 281 33.72 70.66 40.28
C PHE A 281 32.89 69.88 39.25
N ILE A 282 32.59 70.46 38.09
CA ILE A 282 31.75 69.81 37.05
C ILE A 282 32.61 69.38 35.86
N THR A 283 33.64 70.14 35.51
CA THR A 283 34.61 69.81 34.45
C THR A 283 35.56 68.71 34.91
N GLY A 284 35.04 67.47 34.96
CA GLY A 284 35.77 66.28 35.39
C GLY A 284 34.94 65.20 36.07
N THR A 285 33.64 65.40 36.32
CA THR A 285 32.76 64.31 36.80
C THR A 285 32.44 63.34 35.66
N PRO A 286 32.39 62.02 35.91
CA PRO A 286 31.97 61.04 34.91
C PRO A 286 30.45 61.13 34.68
N VAL A 287 30.02 60.72 33.49
CA VAL A 287 28.60 60.64 33.12
C VAL A 287 28.14 59.19 33.24
N ALA A 288 26.99 58.95 33.88
CA ALA A 288 26.35 57.65 33.92
C ALA A 288 25.45 57.46 32.70
N HIS A 289 25.79 56.54 31.80
CA HIS A 289 24.99 56.23 30.63
C HIS A 289 24.05 55.08 30.99
N ILE A 290 22.75 55.34 31.00
CA ILE A 290 21.70 54.43 31.45
C ILE A 290 20.95 53.93 30.22
N TYR A 291 21.24 52.72 29.78
CA TYR A 291 20.56 52.10 28.65
C TYR A 291 19.33 51.34 29.12
N VAL A 292 18.18 51.64 28.53
CA VAL A 292 16.87 51.09 28.92
C VAL A 292 16.16 50.54 27.69
N ASP A 293 15.76 49.28 27.77
CA ASP A 293 14.84 48.66 26.82
C ASP A 293 13.41 48.92 27.30
N SER A 294 12.66 49.75 26.57
CA SER A 294 11.29 50.13 26.93
C SER A 294 10.26 49.01 26.71
N SER A 295 10.62 47.94 25.99
CA SER A 295 9.78 46.75 25.86
C SER A 295 9.90 45.84 27.09
N ALA A 296 11.09 45.77 27.68
CA ALA A 296 11.38 44.92 28.85
C ALA A 296 11.18 45.63 30.20
N ALA A 297 11.29 46.97 30.25
CA ALA A 297 11.17 47.76 31.48
C ALA A 297 10.08 48.85 31.38
N ASN A 298 9.05 48.72 32.21
CA ASN A 298 7.98 49.71 32.34
C ASN A 298 8.40 50.87 33.27
N THR A 299 9.18 50.57 34.30
CA THR A 299 9.65 51.53 35.30
C THR A 299 11.17 51.44 35.55
N LEU A 300 11.74 52.52 36.07
CA LEU A 300 13.14 52.56 36.50
C LEU A 300 13.45 51.62 37.68
N ALA A 301 12.44 51.10 38.37
CA ALA A 301 12.62 50.08 39.39
C ALA A 301 12.87 48.69 38.79
N ASP A 302 12.40 48.44 37.56
CA ASP A 302 12.49 47.15 36.88
C ASP A 302 13.96 46.86 36.49
N ILE A 303 14.69 47.90 36.05
CA ILE A 303 16.15 47.88 35.86
C ILE A 303 16.94 48.07 37.17
N ASN A 304 16.27 48.10 38.32
CA ASN A 304 16.86 48.32 39.65
C ASN A 304 17.72 49.60 39.76
N LEU A 305 17.33 50.68 39.07
CA LEU A 305 18.09 51.94 39.03
C LEU A 305 18.10 52.60 40.42
N ARG A 306 19.30 52.81 40.96
CA ARG A 306 19.53 53.26 42.34
C ARG A 306 20.71 54.21 42.44
N LEU A 307 20.53 55.29 43.19
CA LEU A 307 21.61 56.16 43.67
C LEU A 307 22.17 55.59 44.98
N ASN A 308 23.43 55.17 44.99
CA ASN A 308 24.13 54.69 46.17
C ASN A 308 25.21 55.71 46.60
N GLY A 309 25.21 56.11 47.87
CA GLY A 309 26.11 57.14 48.37
C GLY A 309 26.74 56.79 49.72
N ASN A 310 27.97 57.28 49.93
CA ASN A 310 28.77 57.04 51.12
C ASN A 310 29.26 58.38 51.70
N VAL A 311 29.18 58.54 53.03
CA VAL A 311 29.54 59.76 53.78
C VAL A 311 30.52 59.40 54.89
N ALA A 312 31.82 59.39 54.58
CA ALA A 312 32.87 59.05 55.54
C ALA A 312 33.32 60.29 56.33
N ASN A 313 32.95 60.32 57.61
CA ASN A 313 33.43 61.30 58.58
C ASN A 313 34.85 60.91 59.05
N LEU A 314 35.82 61.82 58.94
CA LEU A 314 37.22 61.58 59.28
C LEU A 314 37.55 62.20 60.65
N SER A 315 38.26 61.47 61.50
CA SER A 315 38.60 61.90 62.86
C SER A 315 39.73 62.94 62.86
N ASP A 316 39.57 64.01 63.63
CA ASP A 316 40.63 65.00 63.84
C ASP A 316 41.73 64.52 64.84
N ARG A 317 42.75 65.36 65.10
CA ARG A 317 43.82 65.04 66.07
C ARG A 317 43.38 65.05 67.54
N ASN A 318 42.22 65.62 67.87
CA ASN A 318 41.70 65.74 69.23
C ASN A 318 40.58 64.72 69.54
N ASN A 319 40.16 63.93 68.54
CA ASN A 319 39.03 62.99 68.58
C ASN A 319 37.65 63.69 68.71
N ASP A 320 37.54 64.93 68.23
CA ASP A 320 36.28 65.66 68.03
C ASP A 320 35.75 65.38 66.61
N ASN A 321 34.83 64.42 66.47
CA ASN A 321 34.31 64.02 65.16
C ASN A 321 33.45 65.13 64.52
N PRO A 322 33.78 65.60 63.30
CA PRO A 322 32.83 66.34 62.49
C PRO A 322 31.62 65.46 62.14
N TYR A 323 30.43 66.03 62.12
CA TYR A 323 29.21 65.30 61.75
C TYR A 323 28.73 65.78 60.39
N THR A 324 28.87 64.93 59.38
CA THR A 324 28.30 65.12 58.04
C THR A 324 27.25 64.05 57.77
N ALA A 325 26.12 64.51 57.25
CA ALA A 325 25.00 63.69 56.81
C ALA A 325 24.39 64.28 55.53
N LEU A 326 23.64 63.48 54.79
CA LEU A 326 22.86 63.96 53.65
C LEU A 326 21.69 64.83 54.13
N ASP A 327 21.48 65.98 53.48
CA ASP A 327 20.43 66.95 53.80
C ASP A 327 19.25 66.83 52.81
N SER A 328 19.54 66.82 51.52
CA SER A 328 18.53 66.63 50.47
C SER A 328 19.15 66.15 49.15
N VAL A 329 18.32 65.52 48.33
CA VAL A 329 18.66 65.11 46.96
C VAL A 329 17.66 65.76 46.01
N TRP A 330 18.18 66.42 44.97
CA TRP A 330 17.38 67.04 43.92
C TRP A 330 17.72 66.38 42.58
N VAL A 331 16.84 66.48 41.60
CA VAL A 331 17.11 66.07 40.22
C VAL A 331 16.76 67.23 39.29
N MET A 332 17.65 67.55 38.37
CA MET A 332 17.52 68.60 37.37
C MET A 332 17.55 67.96 35.97
N SER A 333 16.75 68.48 35.03
CA SER A 333 16.91 68.16 33.61
C SER A 333 18.11 68.93 33.05
N GLY A 334 18.84 68.31 32.12
CA GLY A 334 20.07 68.85 31.55
C GLY A 334 21.33 68.56 32.38
N ASN A 335 22.49 68.76 31.76
CA ASN A 335 23.78 68.84 32.44
C ASN A 335 23.90 70.19 33.14
N ALA A 336 23.99 70.20 34.47
CA ALA A 336 24.14 71.43 35.24
C ALA A 336 25.51 72.10 34.96
N SER A 337 25.51 73.42 34.79
CA SER A 337 26.72 74.25 34.79
C SER A 337 27.02 74.80 36.20
N SER A 338 28.24 75.29 36.39
CA SER A 338 28.66 75.95 37.63
C SER A 338 27.80 77.18 37.95
N ASP A 339 27.52 78.00 36.94
CA ASP A 339 26.59 79.13 37.02
C ASP A 339 25.21 78.70 37.55
N ASN A 340 24.66 77.59 37.05
CA ASN A 340 23.31 77.15 37.45
C ASN A 340 23.28 76.68 38.92
N LEU A 341 24.25 75.88 39.36
CA LEU A 341 24.29 75.40 40.76
C LEU A 341 24.43 76.54 41.78
N VAL A 342 25.18 77.59 41.45
CA VAL A 342 25.38 78.75 42.34
C VAL A 342 24.16 79.67 42.35
N ASN A 343 23.56 79.95 41.20
CA ASN A 343 22.45 80.92 41.10
C ASN A 343 21.13 80.38 41.69
N ASP A 344 20.80 79.11 41.50
CA ASP A 344 19.58 78.52 42.11
C ASP A 344 19.67 78.42 43.64
N ALA A 345 20.86 78.08 44.16
CA ALA A 345 21.12 78.08 45.60
C ALA A 345 20.96 79.48 46.23
N ALA A 346 21.27 80.54 45.49
CA ALA A 346 21.03 81.92 45.90
C ALA A 346 19.55 82.33 45.75
N ALA A 347 18.87 81.93 44.67
CA ALA A 347 17.50 82.33 44.35
C ALA A 347 16.46 81.85 45.38
N GLN A 348 16.63 80.67 45.98
CA GLN A 348 15.67 80.13 46.96
C GLN A 348 15.82 80.67 48.41
N GLY A 349 16.83 81.50 48.70
CA GLY A 349 16.83 82.39 49.87
C GLY A 349 16.83 81.76 51.27
N VAL A 350 17.44 80.58 51.48
CA VAL A 350 17.48 79.90 52.81
C VAL A 350 18.87 79.92 53.45
N LEU A 351 19.28 81.10 53.95
CA LEU A 351 20.18 81.18 55.12
C LEU A 351 19.33 81.06 56.39
N GLY A 352 18.76 79.88 56.61
CA GLY A 352 17.77 79.62 57.68
C GLY A 352 17.90 78.21 58.27
N TYR A 353 17.79 78.13 59.59
CA TYR A 353 18.03 76.92 60.39
C TYR A 353 16.72 76.34 60.94
N TYR A 354 16.75 75.05 61.31
CA TYR A 354 15.66 74.13 61.74
C TYR A 354 14.79 73.50 60.63
N PRO A 355 14.52 72.17 60.72
CA PRO A 355 13.54 71.50 59.90
C PRO A 355 12.12 71.67 60.46
N ALA A 356 11.15 71.87 59.57
CA ALA A 356 9.73 71.78 59.86
C ALA A 356 9.04 71.00 58.74
N GLU A 357 8.02 70.24 59.13
CA GLU A 357 7.21 69.30 58.32
C GLU A 357 7.05 69.71 56.85
N LYS A 358 7.58 68.89 55.93
CA LYS A 358 7.33 69.00 54.47
C LYS A 358 7.09 67.61 53.88
N SER A 359 6.17 67.59 52.92
CA SER A 359 5.51 66.38 52.39
C SER A 359 6.40 65.46 51.57
N ASP A 360 6.11 64.15 51.64
CA ASP A 360 6.76 63.01 50.96
C ASP A 360 6.75 63.02 49.40
N LYS A 361 6.39 64.13 48.75
CA LYS A 361 6.37 64.29 47.30
C LYS A 361 7.72 64.80 46.78
N GLY A 362 8.67 63.88 46.63
CA GLY A 362 10.00 64.17 46.09
C GLY A 362 10.63 62.98 45.38
N VAL A 363 11.23 63.22 44.21
CA VAL A 363 11.88 62.26 43.27
C VAL A 363 10.94 61.18 42.67
N LYS A 364 10.02 60.60 43.44
CA LYS A 364 9.22 59.41 43.05
C LYS A 364 8.25 59.56 41.88
N GLU A 365 7.87 60.79 41.49
CA GLU A 365 6.72 61.04 40.58
C GLU A 365 7.04 61.88 39.33
N LYS A 366 8.27 62.44 39.17
CA LYS A 366 8.55 63.47 38.13
C LYS A 366 9.92 63.30 37.45
N LEU A 367 10.01 62.37 36.50
CA LEU A 367 11.01 62.37 35.42
C LEU A 367 10.40 62.61 34.02
N ALA A 368 9.07 62.43 33.90
CA ALA A 368 8.31 62.52 32.65
C ALA A 368 7.74 63.91 32.33
N ASP A 369 7.81 64.85 33.27
CA ASP A 369 7.26 66.20 33.11
C ASP A 369 8.26 67.11 32.40
N GLY A 370 8.13 67.26 31.07
CA GLY A 370 8.95 68.18 30.26
C GLY A 370 8.82 69.68 30.58
N ASN A 371 8.16 70.04 31.69
CA ASN A 371 8.04 71.40 32.22
C ASN A 371 9.03 71.56 33.38
N GLY A 372 10.03 72.42 33.23
CA GLY A 372 11.20 72.54 34.12
C GLY A 372 10.96 73.12 35.53
N GLU A 373 10.04 72.56 36.31
CA GLU A 373 9.90 72.84 37.74
C GLU A 373 10.79 71.93 38.60
N GLN A 374 11.66 72.53 39.42
CA GLN A 374 12.65 71.82 40.25
C GLN A 374 11.99 70.98 41.36
N ALA A 375 12.10 69.65 41.29
CA ALA A 375 11.52 68.74 42.27
C ALA A 375 12.37 68.64 43.56
N ARG A 376 11.98 69.38 44.60
CA ARG A 376 12.69 69.42 45.89
C ARG A 376 12.20 68.36 46.88
N SER A 377 13.02 67.33 47.14
CA SER A 377 12.79 66.33 48.19
C SER A 377 13.49 66.68 49.50
N THR A 378 12.87 66.34 50.64
CA THR A 378 13.53 66.30 51.97
C THR A 378 13.43 64.89 52.54
N VAL A 379 14.57 64.30 52.89
CA VAL A 379 14.66 62.89 53.28
C VAL A 379 14.01 62.65 54.64
N THR A 380 13.01 61.76 54.68
CA THR A 380 12.50 61.20 55.94
C THR A 380 12.72 59.68 55.93
N GLY A 381 13.84 59.26 56.51
CA GLY A 381 14.20 57.86 56.70
C GLY A 381 15.05 57.72 57.96
N ALA A 382 14.85 56.65 58.73
CA ALA A 382 15.53 56.49 60.00
C ALA A 382 17.04 56.25 59.78
N VAL A 383 17.87 57.22 60.18
CA VAL A 383 19.32 57.04 60.28
C VAL A 383 19.58 56.03 61.41
N GLY A 384 19.71 54.75 61.03
CA GLY A 384 20.21 53.70 61.91
C GLY A 384 21.59 54.10 62.41
N GLN A 385 21.77 54.10 63.73
CA GLN A 385 23.06 54.41 64.32
C GLN A 385 24.07 53.33 63.88
N PHE A 386 25.26 53.76 63.44
CA PHE A 386 26.27 52.97 62.70
C PHE A 386 25.96 52.72 61.21
N GLY A 387 26.30 53.69 60.35
CA GLY A 387 26.33 53.49 58.89
C GLY A 387 26.69 54.75 58.12
N ASN A 388 27.81 54.74 57.39
CA ASN A 388 28.24 55.84 56.51
C ASN A 388 27.61 55.70 55.09
N LEU A 389 26.44 55.08 54.91
CA LEU A 389 25.88 54.72 53.60
C LEU A 389 24.39 55.07 53.49
N TYR A 390 23.96 55.42 52.28
CA TYR A 390 22.55 55.52 51.89
C TYR A 390 22.32 54.99 50.47
N THR A 391 21.09 54.54 50.19
CA THR A 391 20.69 54.08 48.84
C THR A 391 19.25 54.52 48.56
N TYR A 392 18.99 55.06 47.35
CA TYR A 392 17.67 55.47 46.89
C TYR A 392 17.35 54.84 45.54
N GLY A 393 16.23 54.13 45.43
CA GLY A 393 15.71 53.62 44.16
C GLY A 393 14.88 54.66 43.40
N PHE A 394 14.95 54.60 42.06
CA PHE A 394 14.08 55.36 41.15
C PHE A 394 12.88 54.51 40.75
N THR A 395 11.70 55.12 40.64
CA THR A 395 10.42 54.42 40.45
C THR A 395 9.53 55.08 39.38
N GLY A 396 10.09 55.94 38.53
CA GLY A 396 9.35 56.59 37.45
C GLY A 396 9.13 55.66 36.26
N ASN A 397 8.10 55.93 35.45
CA ASN A 397 7.84 55.20 34.21
C ASN A 397 8.92 55.52 33.16
N VAL A 398 9.31 54.52 32.36
CA VAL A 398 10.29 54.67 31.26
C VAL A 398 9.68 55.45 30.09
N SER A 399 8.40 55.23 29.79
CA SER A 399 7.68 55.83 28.65
C SER A 399 7.51 57.36 28.67
N GLY A 400 7.99 58.05 29.71
CA GLY A 400 8.08 59.51 29.78
C GLY A 400 9.49 60.06 29.54
N ILE A 401 10.49 59.22 29.26
CA ILE A 401 11.88 59.59 29.08
C ILE A 401 12.23 59.41 27.60
N ALA A 402 12.62 60.48 26.92
CA ALA A 402 13.06 60.41 25.53
C ALA A 402 14.52 59.93 25.43
N ASP A 403 14.88 59.31 24.32
CA ASP A 403 16.27 58.96 24.03
C ASP A 403 17.20 60.19 24.09
N GLY A 404 18.44 59.98 24.55
CA GLY A 404 19.43 61.03 24.79
C GLY A 404 19.13 61.99 25.96
N SER A 405 18.09 61.76 26.77
CA SER A 405 17.70 62.68 27.86
C SER A 405 18.75 62.74 28.98
N SER A 406 19.46 63.86 29.07
CA SER A 406 20.41 64.16 30.14
C SER A 406 19.74 64.71 31.41
N TYR A 407 20.20 64.30 32.58
CA TYR A 407 19.77 64.83 33.89
C TYR A 407 20.98 64.95 34.84
N THR A 408 20.87 65.84 35.83
CA THR A 408 21.86 65.97 36.93
C THR A 408 21.17 65.70 38.27
N ILE A 409 21.63 64.69 39.02
CA ILE A 409 21.31 64.54 40.45
C ILE A 409 22.19 65.51 41.24
N VAL A 410 21.61 66.19 42.22
CA VAL A 410 22.30 67.16 43.07
C VAL A 410 22.15 66.73 44.52
N ASN A 411 23.21 66.17 45.10
CA ASN A 411 23.24 65.68 46.49
C ASN A 411 23.77 66.77 47.42
N LYS A 412 22.90 67.38 48.21
CA LYS A 412 23.28 68.36 49.22
C LYS A 412 23.49 67.68 50.57
N TYR A 413 24.62 67.97 51.20
CA TYR A 413 24.93 67.50 52.56
C TYR A 413 24.85 68.65 53.56
N TYR A 414 24.74 68.28 54.83
CA TYR A 414 24.92 69.17 55.96
C TYR A 414 26.10 68.67 56.78
N SER A 415 27.15 69.50 56.88
CA SER A 415 28.34 69.23 57.69
C SER A 415 28.44 70.22 58.85
N PHE A 416 28.72 69.68 60.04
CA PHE A 416 28.60 70.36 61.31
C PHE A 416 29.83 70.14 62.18
N PHE A 417 30.41 71.24 62.67
CA PHE A 417 31.61 71.23 63.49
C PHE A 417 31.48 72.13 64.72
N ARG A 418 32.02 71.68 65.86
CA ARG A 418 31.91 72.33 67.19
C ARG A 418 33.29 72.58 67.84
N PRO A 419 34.08 73.54 67.35
CA PRO A 419 35.31 73.96 68.03
C PRO A 419 34.97 74.79 69.28
N SER A 420 34.81 74.09 70.41
CA SER A 420 34.84 74.53 71.83
C SER A 420 34.00 75.72 72.31
N ASN A 421 33.37 76.53 71.45
CA ASN A 421 32.35 77.55 71.76
C ASN A 421 31.70 78.21 70.50
N ALA A 422 32.13 77.86 69.28
CA ALA A 422 31.54 78.38 68.03
C ALA A 422 30.81 77.29 67.24
N TYR A 423 29.88 77.70 66.37
CA TYR A 423 29.20 76.86 65.40
C TYR A 423 29.68 77.21 63.99
N VAL A 424 30.12 76.21 63.24
CA VAL A 424 30.40 76.35 61.80
C VAL A 424 29.61 75.27 61.05
N THR A 425 28.85 75.71 60.05
CA THR A 425 27.99 74.86 59.22
C THR A 425 28.35 75.07 57.76
N ALA A 426 28.61 74.00 57.02
CA ALA A 426 28.79 74.04 55.58
C ALA A 426 27.79 73.11 54.89
N SER A 427 27.43 73.46 53.66
CA SER A 427 26.50 72.69 52.83
C SER A 427 27.12 72.39 51.47
N PRO A 428 28.06 71.43 51.41
CA PRO A 428 28.63 71.00 50.13
C PRO A 428 27.56 70.28 49.29
N VAL A 429 27.75 70.33 47.97
CA VAL A 429 26.78 69.85 46.98
C VAL A 429 27.52 69.02 45.92
N VAL A 430 27.19 67.74 45.84
CA VAL A 430 27.84 66.75 44.97
C VAL A 430 26.92 66.42 43.78
N PRO A 431 27.27 66.85 42.55
CA PRO A 431 26.51 66.52 41.36
C PRO A 431 26.84 65.10 40.84
N THR A 432 25.86 64.44 40.21
CA THR A 432 26.04 63.20 39.45
C THR A 432 25.26 63.33 38.14
N GLN A 433 25.96 63.35 37.00
CA GLN A 433 25.32 63.46 35.69
C GLN A 433 24.90 62.07 35.18
N MET A 434 23.77 62.02 34.47
CA MET A 434 23.30 60.84 33.76
C MET A 434 22.76 61.20 32.37
N VAL A 435 22.81 60.26 31.43
CA VAL A 435 22.14 60.31 30.14
C VAL A 435 21.38 59.00 29.96
N PHE A 436 20.08 59.10 29.68
CA PHE A 436 19.28 57.95 29.29
C PHE A 436 19.43 57.69 27.80
N HIS A 437 19.61 56.41 27.45
CA HIS A 437 19.52 55.89 26.10
C HIS A 437 18.34 54.91 26.11
N VAL A 438 17.32 55.16 25.29
CA VAL A 438 16.02 54.45 25.36
C VAL A 438 15.70 53.84 24.01
N VAL A 439 15.59 52.52 23.96
CA VAL A 439 15.35 51.73 22.74
C VAL A 439 14.22 50.72 22.95
N ASP A 440 13.58 50.32 21.85
CA ASP A 440 12.56 49.27 21.83
C ASP A 440 13.14 48.02 21.14
N LYS A 441 13.20 46.90 21.87
CA LYS A 441 13.64 45.59 21.34
C LYS A 441 12.49 44.60 21.15
N GLY A 442 11.23 44.99 21.39
CA GLY A 442 10.08 44.09 21.41
C GLY A 442 9.92 43.33 20.09
N ALA A 443 9.92 44.04 18.96
CA ALA A 443 9.81 43.44 17.64
C ALA A 443 10.99 42.50 17.27
N LEU A 444 12.19 42.74 17.83
CA LEU A 444 13.33 41.83 17.66
C LEU A 444 13.18 40.57 18.54
N ALA A 445 12.67 40.72 19.77
CA ALA A 445 12.39 39.59 20.66
C ALA A 445 11.28 38.69 20.11
N GLU A 446 10.15 39.28 19.68
CA GLU A 446 9.05 38.57 19.01
C GLU A 446 9.52 37.84 17.75
N LEU A 447 10.43 38.42 16.96
CA LEU A 447 10.99 37.75 15.79
C LEU A 447 11.94 36.59 16.18
N ILE A 448 12.78 36.76 17.19
CA ILE A 448 13.70 35.72 17.69
C ILE A 448 12.93 34.50 18.22
N ASP A 449 11.82 34.72 18.90
CA ASP A 449 10.86 33.68 19.32
C ASP A 449 10.16 33.04 18.10
N TYR A 450 9.55 33.86 17.24
CA TYR A 450 8.81 33.41 16.06
C TYR A 450 9.63 32.50 15.14
N VAL A 451 10.88 32.85 14.83
CA VAL A 451 11.71 32.05 13.91
C VAL A 451 12.13 30.70 14.50
N MET A 452 12.10 30.55 15.83
CA MET A 452 12.40 29.29 16.50
C MET A 452 11.14 28.45 16.72
N ASN A 453 10.01 29.05 17.12
CA ASN A 453 8.89 28.34 17.73
C ASN A 453 7.63 28.23 16.81
N SER A 454 7.75 28.50 15.50
CA SER A 454 6.58 28.59 14.59
C SER A 454 6.45 27.46 13.55
N ASP A 455 5.46 26.59 13.78
CA ASP A 455 5.16 25.46 12.92
C ASP A 455 4.24 25.76 11.72
N PRO A 456 4.53 25.23 10.51
CA PRO A 456 3.72 25.46 9.30
C PRO A 456 2.30 24.92 9.43
N ASP A 457 1.33 25.75 9.04
CA ASP A 457 -0.08 25.49 9.27
C ASP A 457 -0.72 24.53 8.23
N THR A 458 -0.01 24.16 7.16
CA THR A 458 -0.53 23.29 6.09
C THR A 458 0.52 22.38 5.44
N PRO A 459 0.20 21.14 5.03
CA PRO A 459 1.13 20.20 4.39
C PRO A 459 1.41 20.49 2.90
N THR A 460 1.52 21.77 2.49
CA THR A 460 1.69 22.14 1.06
C THR A 460 2.80 23.17 0.86
N VAL A 461 3.42 23.16 -0.33
CA VAL A 461 4.68 23.86 -0.67
C VAL A 461 4.56 25.40 -0.78
N ARG A 462 3.76 26.05 0.08
CA ARG A 462 3.49 27.50 0.11
C ARG A 462 3.53 28.09 1.53
N ASP A 463 4.17 27.40 2.47
CA ASP A 463 4.29 27.90 3.84
C ASP A 463 5.07 29.21 3.94
N LYS A 464 4.54 30.15 4.73
CA LYS A 464 5.27 31.34 5.19
C LYS A 464 6.28 31.00 6.29
N LYS A 465 5.99 29.96 7.07
CA LYS A 465 6.77 29.45 8.20
C LYS A 465 7.78 28.39 7.72
N LYS A 466 8.78 28.12 8.55
CA LYS A 466 9.90 27.21 8.20
C LYS A 466 10.01 25.99 9.12
N GLY A 467 9.28 25.96 10.23
CA GLY A 467 9.25 24.87 11.21
C GLY A 467 9.74 25.32 12.59
N ASP A 468 9.05 24.85 13.63
CA ASP A 468 9.50 24.83 15.01
C ASP A 468 10.90 24.16 15.13
N ASN A 469 11.69 24.58 16.11
CA ASN A 469 13.05 24.13 16.40
C ASN A 469 13.93 23.94 15.14
N PRO A 470 14.26 25.01 14.38
CA PRO A 470 14.86 24.90 13.05
C PRO A 470 16.29 24.33 13.07
N GLN A 471 16.44 23.08 12.66
CA GLN A 471 17.73 22.37 12.56
C GLN A 471 18.32 22.32 11.15
N ALA A 472 19.65 22.25 11.07
CA ALA A 472 20.41 22.24 9.81
C ALA A 472 19.96 21.16 8.81
N TRP A 473 19.51 20.01 9.31
CA TRP A 473 19.13 18.87 8.50
C TRP A 473 17.74 19.00 7.84
N PHE A 474 16.88 19.95 8.23
CA PHE A 474 15.61 20.22 7.54
C PHE A 474 15.77 20.94 6.20
N TYR A 475 16.83 21.71 6.03
CA TYR A 475 16.95 22.68 4.94
C TYR A 475 17.89 22.21 3.84
N LYS A 476 17.51 22.44 2.58
CA LYS A 476 18.38 22.18 1.42
C LYS A 476 19.35 23.33 1.16
N SER A 477 18.99 24.54 1.58
CA SER A 477 19.79 25.75 1.45
C SER A 477 19.36 26.83 2.46
N GLY A 478 20.22 27.83 2.66
CA GLY A 478 19.94 29.01 3.49
C GLY A 478 20.34 28.90 4.97
N PHE A 479 20.38 27.68 5.54
CA PHE A 479 20.51 27.48 7.00
C PHE A 479 21.74 28.17 7.63
N ALA A 480 22.92 28.09 7.03
CA ALA A 480 24.12 28.73 7.58
C ALA A 480 23.94 30.25 7.72
N LYS A 481 23.41 30.92 6.68
CA LYS A 481 23.15 32.36 6.70
C LYS A 481 22.05 32.75 7.70
N PHE A 482 21.04 31.89 7.87
CA PHE A 482 20.03 32.05 8.93
C PHE A 482 20.65 31.93 10.32
N GLN A 483 21.47 30.90 10.58
CA GLN A 483 22.11 30.69 11.89
C GLN A 483 23.10 31.82 12.22
N GLU A 484 23.84 32.33 11.24
CA GLU A 484 24.67 33.55 11.37
C GLU A 484 23.81 34.78 11.74
N ALA A 485 22.70 35.02 11.02
CA ALA A 485 21.81 36.14 11.30
C ALA A 485 21.07 36.00 12.65
N TYR A 486 20.76 34.78 13.08
CA TYR A 486 20.14 34.48 14.37
C TYR A 486 21.11 34.72 15.54
N VAL A 487 22.36 34.26 15.43
CA VAL A 487 23.42 34.56 16.41
C VAL A 487 23.74 36.07 16.44
N ALA A 488 23.72 36.75 15.29
CA ALA A 488 23.87 38.20 15.23
C ALA A 488 22.69 38.94 15.87
N ALA A 489 21.45 38.49 15.65
CA ALA A 489 20.24 39.02 16.27
C ALA A 489 20.27 38.85 17.80
N LEU A 490 20.59 37.65 18.30
CA LEU A 490 20.82 37.40 19.73
C LEU A 490 21.93 38.29 20.31
N ARG A 491 23.03 38.51 19.57
CA ARG A 491 24.10 39.43 19.99
C ARG A 491 23.62 40.86 20.13
N VAL A 492 22.82 41.37 19.18
CA VAL A 492 22.27 42.74 19.24
C VAL A 492 21.18 42.88 20.30
N TYR A 493 20.31 41.88 20.44
CA TYR A 493 19.30 41.80 21.48
C TYR A 493 19.95 41.83 22.88
N ASN A 494 20.96 41.01 23.12
CA ASN A 494 21.65 40.93 24.42
C ASN A 494 22.71 42.02 24.63
N ASN A 495 23.12 42.78 23.59
CA ASN A 495 23.96 43.98 23.73
C ASN A 495 23.20 45.08 24.49
N PRO A 496 23.63 45.48 25.70
CA PRO A 496 22.94 46.52 26.47
C PRO A 496 23.04 47.92 25.83
N LYS A 497 24.02 48.13 24.94
CA LYS A 497 24.32 49.43 24.30
C LYS A 497 23.91 49.50 22.84
N ALA A 498 23.12 48.53 22.35
CA ALA A 498 22.63 48.54 20.97
C ALA A 498 21.72 49.75 20.71
N THR A 499 21.98 50.45 19.61
CA THR A 499 21.13 51.53 19.11
C THR A 499 19.91 50.99 18.38
N GLN A 500 18.83 51.78 18.27
CA GLN A 500 17.63 51.36 17.53
C GLN A 500 17.95 50.95 16.09
N SER A 501 18.85 51.67 15.41
CA SER A 501 19.25 51.34 14.04
C SER A 501 19.99 49.99 13.93
N GLU A 502 20.65 49.51 14.97
CA GLU A 502 21.25 48.16 14.99
C GLU A 502 20.19 47.09 15.27
N ILE A 503 19.24 47.37 16.16
CA ILE A 503 18.10 46.49 16.50
C ILE A 503 17.22 46.26 15.26
N ASP A 504 16.83 47.34 14.57
CA ASP A 504 16.00 47.29 13.36
C ASP A 504 16.73 46.57 12.22
N ALA A 505 18.04 46.82 12.06
CA ALA A 505 18.86 46.14 11.07
C ALA A 505 19.03 44.64 11.36
N ALA A 506 19.19 44.26 12.64
CA ALA A 506 19.24 42.86 13.07
C ALA A 506 17.92 42.13 12.81
N ALA A 507 16.78 42.76 13.15
CA ALA A 507 15.46 42.21 12.86
C ALA A 507 15.24 42.01 11.36
N LYS A 508 15.54 43.04 10.55
CA LYS A 508 15.46 42.97 9.08
C LYS A 508 16.37 41.87 8.50
N SER A 509 17.60 41.74 9.01
CA SER A 509 18.54 40.70 8.58
C SER A 509 18.02 39.29 8.90
N LEU A 510 17.58 39.06 10.14
CA LEU A 510 17.02 37.78 10.58
C LEU A 510 15.78 37.39 9.77
N GLN A 511 14.82 38.31 9.58
CA GLN A 511 13.63 38.07 8.78
C GLN A 511 13.98 37.74 7.32
N THR A 512 14.96 38.43 6.74
CA THR A 512 15.39 38.19 5.35
C THR A 512 16.02 36.80 5.19
N MET A 513 16.90 36.40 6.12
CA MET A 513 17.53 35.07 6.06
C MET A 513 16.55 33.94 6.40
N TYR A 514 15.62 34.14 7.34
CA TYR A 514 14.52 33.20 7.61
C TYR A 514 13.64 33.00 6.38
N ASN A 515 13.24 34.07 5.70
CA ASN A 515 12.44 33.98 4.48
C ASN A 515 13.16 33.18 3.37
N GLY A 516 14.49 33.32 3.27
CA GLY A 516 15.35 32.59 2.35
C GLY A 516 15.63 31.11 2.68
N LEU A 517 15.24 30.62 3.87
CA LEU A 517 15.31 29.20 4.20
C LEU A 517 14.45 28.37 3.23
N THR A 518 15.01 27.30 2.67
CA THR A 518 14.24 26.36 1.83
C THR A 518 14.30 24.95 2.40
N LEU A 519 13.14 24.40 2.76
CA LEU A 519 13.00 23.03 3.26
C LEU A 519 13.47 22.00 2.22
N LYS A 520 13.93 20.85 2.71
CA LYS A 520 14.05 19.62 1.93
C LYS A 520 12.67 19.01 1.68
N ASN A 521 12.57 18.24 0.60
CA ASN A 521 11.48 17.29 0.40
C ASN A 521 11.64 16.13 1.40
N ALA A 522 10.57 15.36 1.62
CA ALA A 522 10.67 14.04 2.22
C ALA A 522 11.52 13.10 1.34
N ASP A 523 12.09 12.06 1.94
CA ASP A 523 12.73 10.96 1.23
C ASP A 523 11.67 10.00 0.68
N TYR A 524 11.53 10.00 -0.65
CA TYR A 524 10.61 9.14 -1.39
C TYR A 524 11.25 7.80 -1.82
N THR A 525 12.51 7.51 -1.47
CA THR A 525 13.26 6.35 -2.00
C THR A 525 12.56 5.02 -1.72
N GLN A 526 12.12 4.79 -0.48
CA GLN A 526 11.40 3.55 -0.12
C GLN A 526 10.02 3.48 -0.78
N LEU A 527 9.30 4.61 -0.87
CA LEU A 527 7.99 4.69 -1.50
C LEU A 527 8.08 4.40 -3.01
N ASN A 528 9.05 4.99 -3.72
CA ASN A 528 9.25 4.76 -5.14
C ASN A 528 9.62 3.29 -5.43
N ALA A 529 10.42 2.66 -4.56
CA ALA A 529 10.76 1.23 -4.70
C ALA A 529 9.51 0.34 -4.60
N VAL A 530 8.69 0.50 -3.56
CA VAL A 530 7.47 -0.31 -3.41
C VAL A 530 6.40 0.02 -4.45
N VAL A 531 6.33 1.26 -4.94
CA VAL A 531 5.48 1.62 -6.10
C VAL A 531 5.92 0.82 -7.34
N THR A 532 7.22 0.72 -7.61
CA THR A 532 7.73 -0.05 -8.76
C THR A 532 7.45 -1.55 -8.61
N GLU A 533 7.58 -2.11 -7.38
CA GLU A 533 7.22 -3.50 -7.10
C GLU A 533 5.71 -3.76 -7.26
N ALA A 534 4.86 -2.81 -6.87
CA ALA A 534 3.41 -2.87 -7.04
C ALA A 534 2.99 -2.76 -8.52
N GLU A 535 3.56 -1.82 -9.26
CA GLU A 535 3.33 -1.65 -10.70
C GLU A 535 3.67 -2.95 -11.48
N ALA A 536 4.78 -3.61 -11.13
CA ALA A 536 5.15 -4.91 -11.72
C ALA A 536 4.16 -6.06 -11.42
N ILE A 537 3.45 -6.01 -10.28
CA ILE A 537 2.38 -6.97 -9.97
C ILE A 537 1.09 -6.63 -10.74
N LEU A 538 0.77 -5.35 -10.93
CA LEU A 538 -0.38 -4.93 -11.74
C LEU A 538 -0.22 -5.30 -13.22
N ASP A 539 0.99 -5.16 -13.77
CA ASP A 539 1.35 -5.58 -15.14
C ASP A 539 1.20 -7.10 -15.38
N ASN A 540 1.10 -7.91 -14.31
CA ASN A 540 0.88 -9.37 -14.34
C ASN A 540 -0.39 -9.77 -13.55
N SER A 541 -1.35 -8.86 -13.43
CA SER A 541 -2.49 -8.98 -12.50
C SER A 541 -3.39 -10.20 -12.72
N GLU A 542 -3.40 -10.80 -13.91
CA GLU A 542 -4.13 -12.04 -14.20
C GLU A 542 -3.59 -13.27 -13.43
N TYR A 543 -2.34 -13.24 -12.97
CA TYR A 543 -1.74 -14.31 -12.15
C TYR A 543 -2.18 -14.25 -10.69
N TYR A 544 -2.76 -13.14 -10.23
CA TYR A 544 -3.06 -12.86 -8.83
C TYR A 544 -4.57 -12.86 -8.54
N ASN A 545 -4.94 -12.92 -7.27
CA ASN A 545 -6.33 -12.84 -6.85
C ASN A 545 -6.87 -11.41 -6.98
N GLU A 546 -8.00 -11.25 -7.67
CA GLU A 546 -8.66 -9.96 -8.01
C GLU A 546 -8.86 -9.03 -6.80
N LYS A 547 -9.09 -9.60 -5.61
CA LYS A 547 -9.23 -8.85 -4.35
C LYS A 547 -7.92 -8.20 -3.89
N ASP A 548 -6.79 -8.87 -4.10
CA ASP A 548 -5.49 -8.42 -3.59
C ASP A 548 -4.89 -7.38 -4.55
N ILE A 549 -5.10 -7.55 -5.86
CA ILE A 549 -4.87 -6.51 -6.87
C ILE A 549 -5.63 -5.21 -6.52
N ALA A 550 -6.93 -5.30 -6.20
CA ALA A 550 -7.72 -4.13 -5.81
C ALA A 550 -7.21 -3.45 -4.51
N LEU A 551 -6.50 -4.17 -3.64
CA LEU A 551 -5.85 -3.61 -2.44
C LEU A 551 -4.53 -2.88 -2.80
N ILE A 552 -3.78 -3.39 -3.77
CA ILE A 552 -2.60 -2.71 -4.34
C ILE A 552 -3.02 -1.42 -5.05
N GLU A 553 -4.04 -1.48 -5.91
CA GLU A 553 -4.62 -0.29 -6.56
C GLU A 553 -5.05 0.75 -5.51
N GLN A 554 -5.75 0.34 -4.45
CA GLN A 554 -6.17 1.23 -3.37
C GLN A 554 -4.96 1.85 -2.62
N ALA A 555 -3.87 1.12 -2.43
CA ALA A 555 -2.66 1.63 -1.78
C ALA A 555 -1.88 2.61 -2.67
N LEU A 556 -1.93 2.44 -4.00
CA LEU A 556 -1.33 3.35 -4.98
C LEU A 556 -2.14 4.64 -5.17
N ASP A 557 -3.47 4.55 -5.19
CA ASP A 557 -4.39 5.72 -5.24
C ASP A 557 -4.20 6.68 -4.04
N MET A 558 -3.60 6.19 -2.95
CA MET A 558 -3.27 6.98 -1.76
C MET A 558 -1.92 7.73 -1.85
N VAL A 559 -1.14 7.60 -2.93
CA VAL A 559 0.21 8.19 -3.03
C VAL A 559 0.19 9.66 -3.44
N GLU A 560 0.52 10.55 -2.50
CA GLU A 560 0.77 11.97 -2.78
C GLU A 560 2.28 12.31 -2.85
N LYS A 561 2.61 13.28 -3.70
CA LYS A 561 4.00 13.69 -4.00
C LYS A 561 4.24 15.14 -3.61
N ASN A 562 5.51 15.48 -3.36
CA ASN A 562 6.01 16.82 -2.97
C ASN A 562 5.79 17.23 -1.50
N TYR A 563 5.65 16.29 -0.58
CA TYR A 563 5.74 16.62 0.85
C TYR A 563 7.15 17.11 1.23
N SER A 564 7.21 18.03 2.19
CA SER A 564 8.46 18.44 2.84
C SER A 564 8.92 17.37 3.83
N ILE A 565 10.20 17.43 4.22
CA ILE A 565 10.83 16.53 5.22
C ILE A 565 10.05 16.47 6.55
N LEU A 566 9.25 17.50 6.86
CA LEU A 566 8.42 17.56 8.06
C LEU A 566 7.32 16.49 8.09
N TYR A 567 6.92 15.94 6.94
CA TYR A 567 5.85 14.93 6.81
C TYR A 567 6.38 13.56 6.36
N GLN A 568 7.64 13.22 6.69
CA GLN A 568 8.25 11.92 6.35
C GLN A 568 7.36 10.74 6.77
N GLY A 569 6.75 10.78 7.96
CA GLY A 569 5.87 9.72 8.45
C GLY A 569 4.65 9.44 7.56
N ALA A 570 4.18 10.40 6.77
CA ALA A 570 3.12 10.17 5.78
C ALA A 570 3.64 9.38 4.57
N VAL A 571 4.85 9.71 4.09
CA VAL A 571 5.54 8.98 3.01
C VAL A 571 5.89 7.55 3.45
N ASP A 572 6.37 7.39 4.68
CA ASP A 572 6.67 6.09 5.28
C ASP A 572 5.40 5.24 5.43
N THR A 573 4.25 5.86 5.78
CA THR A 573 2.95 5.19 5.88
C THR A 573 2.43 4.76 4.50
N MET A 574 2.57 5.60 3.47
CA MET A 574 2.27 5.20 2.08
C MET A 574 3.13 4.00 1.65
N ALA A 575 4.44 4.03 1.93
CA ALA A 575 5.35 2.94 1.57
C ALA A 575 4.99 1.65 2.31
N LYS A 576 4.66 1.74 3.60
CA LYS A 576 4.18 0.63 4.43
C LYS A 576 2.86 0.06 3.91
N ASN A 577 1.91 0.90 3.50
CA ASN A 577 0.62 0.47 2.96
C ASN A 577 0.79 -0.34 1.67
N ILE A 578 1.61 0.15 0.73
CA ILE A 578 1.89 -0.57 -0.52
C ILE A 578 2.66 -1.86 -0.26
N ARG A 579 3.71 -1.84 0.58
CA ARG A 579 4.41 -3.06 1.03
C ARG A 579 3.45 -4.07 1.64
N THR A 580 2.51 -3.63 2.49
CA THR A 580 1.50 -4.50 3.10
C THR A 580 0.53 -5.08 2.06
N ALA A 581 0.17 -4.33 1.02
CA ALA A 581 -0.65 -4.85 -0.08
C ALA A 581 0.12 -5.89 -0.93
N ILE A 582 1.39 -5.62 -1.26
CA ILE A 582 2.31 -6.55 -1.96
C ILE A 582 2.51 -7.84 -1.14
N ASP A 583 2.87 -7.74 0.14
CA ASP A 583 3.20 -8.89 0.99
C ASP A 583 2.00 -9.82 1.25
N ASN A 584 0.78 -9.36 0.97
CA ASN A 584 -0.45 -10.17 1.03
C ASN A 584 -0.97 -10.61 -0.36
N ALA A 585 -0.31 -10.21 -1.46
CA ALA A 585 -0.76 -10.54 -2.81
C ALA A 585 -0.55 -12.02 -3.12
N SER A 586 -1.66 -12.74 -3.31
CA SER A 586 -1.65 -14.18 -3.49
C SER A 586 -1.91 -14.59 -4.95
N ILE A 587 -1.15 -15.57 -5.44
CA ILE A 587 -1.33 -16.15 -6.78
C ILE A 587 -2.70 -16.83 -6.86
N ARG A 588 -3.38 -16.66 -8.00
CA ARG A 588 -4.68 -17.23 -8.31
C ARG A 588 -4.59 -18.77 -8.38
N GLY A 589 -5.62 -19.47 -7.92
CA GLY A 589 -5.74 -20.92 -8.15
C GLY A 589 -5.99 -21.24 -9.62
N ALA A 590 -5.55 -22.42 -10.08
CA ALA A 590 -5.89 -22.92 -11.40
C ALA A 590 -7.40 -23.19 -11.54
N ASP A 591 -7.92 -23.12 -12.76
CA ASP A 591 -9.31 -23.44 -13.08
C ASP A 591 -9.49 -24.94 -13.33
N TYR A 592 -10.08 -25.63 -12.35
CA TYR A 592 -10.46 -27.04 -12.43
C TYR A 592 -11.86 -27.27 -13.03
N SER A 593 -12.53 -26.26 -13.58
CA SER A 593 -13.93 -26.37 -14.05
C SER A 593 -14.11 -27.44 -15.14
N GLU A 594 -13.12 -27.64 -16.01
CA GLU A 594 -13.17 -28.69 -17.03
C GLU A 594 -12.94 -30.09 -16.43
N VAL A 595 -11.94 -30.25 -15.55
CA VAL A 595 -11.71 -31.49 -14.78
C VAL A 595 -12.98 -31.89 -14.02
N ALA A 596 -13.60 -30.95 -13.30
CA ALA A 596 -14.82 -31.18 -12.54
C ALA A 596 -16.05 -31.51 -13.42
N ALA A 597 -16.08 -31.03 -14.67
CA ALA A 597 -17.11 -31.42 -15.63
C ALA A 597 -16.91 -32.85 -16.13
N LEU A 598 -15.68 -33.23 -16.48
CA LEU A 598 -15.33 -34.57 -16.99
C LEU A 598 -15.43 -35.67 -15.92
N VAL A 599 -14.99 -35.39 -14.68
CA VAL A 599 -15.19 -36.32 -13.55
C VAL A 599 -16.68 -36.57 -13.32
N LYS A 600 -17.51 -35.53 -13.38
CA LYS A 600 -18.97 -35.63 -13.23
C LYS A 600 -19.66 -36.35 -14.40
N GLU A 601 -19.08 -36.28 -15.60
CA GLU A 601 -19.51 -37.09 -16.74
C GLU A 601 -19.19 -38.57 -16.48
N ALA A 602 -17.98 -38.90 -16.04
CA ALA A 602 -17.58 -40.25 -15.63
C ALA A 602 -18.44 -40.81 -14.47
N GLU A 603 -18.79 -40.00 -13.47
CA GLU A 603 -19.73 -40.35 -12.38
C GLU A 603 -21.12 -40.77 -12.88
N SER A 604 -21.52 -40.37 -14.09
CA SER A 604 -22.81 -40.75 -14.68
C SER A 604 -22.82 -42.13 -15.35
N LEU A 605 -21.63 -42.71 -15.59
CA LEU A 605 -21.43 -43.98 -16.28
C LEU A 605 -21.51 -45.18 -15.32
N ARG A 606 -21.42 -46.40 -15.88
CA ARG A 606 -21.48 -47.66 -15.12
C ARG A 606 -20.39 -48.61 -15.55
N SER A 607 -19.62 -49.11 -14.57
CA SER A 607 -18.56 -50.09 -14.79
C SER A 607 -19.00 -51.41 -15.41
N THR A 608 -20.29 -51.76 -15.33
CA THR A 608 -20.85 -53.00 -15.89
C THR A 608 -21.07 -52.96 -17.41
N ASP A 609 -20.97 -51.79 -18.01
CA ASP A 609 -21.37 -51.56 -19.40
C ASP A 609 -20.12 -51.44 -20.31
N TYR A 610 -18.91 -51.45 -19.71
CA TYR A 610 -17.60 -51.32 -20.35
C TYR A 610 -16.61 -52.41 -19.91
N THR A 611 -15.53 -52.62 -20.67
CA THR A 611 -14.50 -53.62 -20.32
C THR A 611 -13.75 -53.23 -19.04
N ALA A 612 -13.29 -54.24 -18.29
CA ALA A 612 -12.55 -54.03 -17.06
C ALA A 612 -11.27 -53.21 -17.25
N THR A 613 -10.59 -53.35 -18.39
CA THR A 613 -9.39 -52.57 -18.75
C THR A 613 -9.73 -51.10 -18.96
N SER A 614 -10.58 -50.78 -19.94
CA SER A 614 -10.90 -49.38 -20.26
C SER A 614 -11.58 -48.63 -19.10
N TRP A 615 -12.29 -49.35 -18.22
CA TRP A 615 -12.81 -48.77 -16.99
C TRP A 615 -11.72 -48.48 -15.94
N ALA A 616 -10.73 -49.36 -15.79
CA ALA A 616 -9.59 -49.14 -14.89
C ALA A 616 -8.73 -47.96 -15.36
N ASP A 617 -8.55 -47.80 -16.68
CA ASP A 617 -7.80 -46.68 -17.27
C ASP A 617 -8.47 -45.33 -16.92
N LEU A 618 -9.80 -45.23 -17.08
CA LEU A 618 -10.58 -44.06 -16.65
C LEU A 618 -10.50 -43.81 -15.14
N GLN A 619 -10.55 -44.86 -14.32
CA GLN A 619 -10.37 -44.72 -12.87
C GLN A 619 -8.95 -44.27 -12.50
N SER A 620 -7.92 -44.65 -13.26
CA SER A 620 -6.55 -44.16 -13.07
C SER A 620 -6.39 -42.72 -13.50
N ALA A 621 -7.00 -42.29 -14.62
CA ALA A 621 -6.97 -40.91 -15.08
C ALA A 621 -7.59 -39.96 -14.04
N ILE A 622 -8.74 -40.33 -13.47
CA ILE A 622 -9.40 -39.58 -12.39
C ILE A 622 -8.59 -39.66 -11.08
N GLY A 623 -8.01 -40.82 -10.75
CA GLY A 623 -7.20 -41.01 -9.56
C GLY A 623 -5.87 -40.24 -9.56
N ASN A 624 -5.39 -39.82 -10.73
CA ASN A 624 -4.17 -39.04 -10.91
C ASN A 624 -4.40 -37.51 -10.80
N VAL A 625 -5.63 -37.03 -10.56
CA VAL A 625 -5.91 -35.61 -10.39
C VAL A 625 -5.26 -35.07 -9.12
N VAL A 626 -4.31 -34.14 -9.29
CA VAL A 626 -3.69 -33.38 -8.19
C VAL A 626 -4.48 -32.09 -7.98
N GLU A 627 -5.16 -31.96 -6.84
CA GLU A 627 -5.83 -30.72 -6.43
C GLU A 627 -4.85 -29.66 -5.88
N GLY A 628 -5.27 -28.39 -5.89
CA GLY A 628 -4.54 -27.29 -5.24
C GLY A 628 -3.49 -26.56 -6.09
N LYS A 629 -3.44 -26.82 -7.41
CA LYS A 629 -2.54 -26.15 -8.36
C LYS A 629 -2.82 -24.65 -8.50
N THR A 630 -1.76 -23.88 -8.76
CA THR A 630 -1.79 -22.43 -8.99
C THR A 630 -1.95 -22.11 -10.49
N TYR A 631 -2.30 -20.87 -10.82
CA TYR A 631 -2.50 -20.41 -12.20
C TYR A 631 -1.27 -20.64 -13.10
N ILE A 632 -0.05 -20.55 -12.56
CA ILE A 632 1.20 -20.83 -13.28
C ILE A 632 1.27 -22.30 -13.74
N GLU A 633 0.61 -23.20 -13.02
CA GLU A 633 0.53 -24.63 -13.29
C GLU A 633 -0.74 -25.02 -14.07
N GLN A 634 -1.49 -24.06 -14.64
CA GLN A 634 -2.75 -24.34 -15.37
C GLN A 634 -2.56 -25.39 -16.48
N ALA A 635 -1.42 -25.38 -17.18
CA ALA A 635 -1.12 -26.37 -18.23
C ALA A 635 -1.09 -27.82 -17.70
N GLU A 636 -0.78 -28.05 -16.41
CA GLU A 636 -0.90 -29.37 -15.80
C GLU A 636 -2.37 -29.74 -15.53
N VAL A 637 -3.20 -28.77 -15.16
CA VAL A 637 -4.65 -28.97 -14.94
C VAL A 637 -5.37 -29.23 -16.27
N ASP A 638 -4.98 -28.54 -17.33
CA ASP A 638 -5.45 -28.78 -18.69
C ASP A 638 -5.02 -30.17 -19.19
N ALA A 639 -3.79 -30.61 -18.88
CA ALA A 639 -3.33 -31.97 -19.18
C ALA A 639 -4.07 -33.05 -18.38
N MET A 640 -4.42 -32.79 -17.11
CA MET A 640 -5.27 -33.68 -16.31
C MET A 640 -6.69 -33.77 -16.88
N ALA A 641 -7.26 -32.66 -17.37
CA ALA A 641 -8.54 -32.67 -18.09
C ALA A 641 -8.44 -33.49 -19.40
N GLN A 642 -7.38 -33.31 -20.18
CA GLN A 642 -7.12 -34.08 -21.40
C GLN A 642 -7.02 -35.58 -21.11
N ALA A 643 -6.29 -36.00 -20.07
CA ALA A 643 -6.15 -37.42 -19.72
C ALA A 643 -7.49 -38.09 -19.36
N ILE A 644 -8.38 -37.39 -18.63
CA ILE A 644 -9.72 -37.92 -18.31
C ILE A 644 -10.59 -37.99 -19.58
N ARG A 645 -10.51 -36.98 -20.45
CA ARG A 645 -11.21 -36.95 -21.75
C ARG A 645 -10.78 -38.12 -22.64
N GLU A 646 -9.48 -38.33 -22.81
CA GLU A 646 -8.96 -39.45 -23.60
C GLU A 646 -9.36 -40.81 -23.00
N ALA A 647 -9.39 -40.95 -21.67
CA ALA A 647 -9.87 -42.17 -21.03
C ALA A 647 -11.40 -42.39 -21.14
N LEU A 648 -12.20 -41.31 -21.25
CA LEU A 648 -13.63 -41.38 -21.57
C LEU A 648 -13.86 -41.77 -23.04
N ASP A 649 -13.14 -41.16 -23.98
CA ASP A 649 -13.27 -41.43 -25.42
C ASP A 649 -12.82 -42.86 -25.79
N ASN A 650 -11.87 -43.44 -25.05
CA ASN A 650 -11.38 -44.81 -25.25
C ASN A 650 -12.18 -45.91 -24.50
N LEU A 651 -13.37 -45.60 -23.97
CA LEU A 651 -14.22 -46.59 -23.28
C LEU A 651 -14.77 -47.68 -24.25
N VAL A 652 -14.35 -48.93 -24.04
CA VAL A 652 -14.81 -50.08 -24.83
C VAL A 652 -16.04 -50.72 -24.19
N SER A 653 -17.20 -50.70 -24.85
CA SER A 653 -18.44 -51.33 -24.35
C SER A 653 -18.43 -52.85 -24.45
N VAL A 654 -19.07 -53.55 -23.50
CA VAL A 654 -19.26 -55.02 -23.57
C VAL A 654 -20.69 -55.34 -24.03
N VAL A 655 -20.85 -56.28 -24.98
CA VAL A 655 -22.15 -56.65 -25.56
C VAL A 655 -22.41 -58.16 -25.53
N ALA A 656 -23.67 -58.55 -25.35
CA ALA A 656 -24.11 -59.94 -25.38
C ALA A 656 -24.24 -60.49 -26.82
N ASP A 657 -23.93 -61.76 -27.02
CA ASP A 657 -24.05 -62.49 -28.29
C ASP A 657 -25.44 -63.13 -28.45
N PHE A 658 -26.08 -62.85 -29.59
CA PHE A 658 -27.41 -63.32 -29.97
C PHE A 658 -27.42 -64.34 -31.12
N ARG A 659 -26.26 -64.79 -31.64
CA ARG A 659 -26.15 -65.69 -32.80
C ARG A 659 -27.01 -66.95 -32.64
N ASP A 660 -26.85 -67.68 -31.54
CA ASP A 660 -27.60 -68.92 -31.26
C ASP A 660 -29.10 -68.68 -31.12
N LEU A 661 -29.50 -67.57 -30.47
CA LEU A 661 -30.92 -67.22 -30.33
C LEU A 661 -31.54 -66.90 -31.70
N LYS A 662 -30.83 -66.15 -32.55
CA LYS A 662 -31.25 -65.85 -33.93
C LYS A 662 -31.37 -67.13 -34.77
N ALA A 663 -30.43 -68.06 -34.66
CA ALA A 663 -30.49 -69.37 -35.32
C ALA A 663 -31.72 -70.19 -34.87
N LYS A 664 -31.98 -70.28 -33.56
CA LYS A 664 -33.15 -71.02 -33.05
C LYS A 664 -34.49 -70.35 -33.33
N VAL A 665 -34.53 -69.02 -33.48
CA VAL A 665 -35.70 -68.30 -33.99
C VAL A 665 -35.98 -68.61 -35.46
N ALA A 666 -34.94 -68.74 -36.30
CA ALA A 666 -35.11 -69.18 -37.69
C ALA A 666 -35.62 -70.64 -37.78
N GLU A 667 -35.04 -71.55 -37.00
CA GLU A 667 -35.47 -72.96 -36.91
C GLU A 667 -36.95 -73.07 -36.50
N ALA A 668 -37.37 -72.38 -35.43
CA ALA A 668 -38.75 -72.38 -34.96
C ALA A 668 -39.76 -71.84 -35.99
N LYS A 669 -39.35 -70.89 -36.84
CA LYS A 669 -40.19 -70.30 -37.90
C LYS A 669 -40.33 -71.19 -39.14
N ALA A 670 -39.35 -72.05 -39.42
CA ALA A 670 -39.36 -72.94 -40.57
C ALA A 670 -40.30 -74.16 -40.43
N ILE A 671 -40.78 -74.44 -39.21
CA ILE A 671 -41.62 -75.59 -38.91
C ILE A 671 -43.03 -75.39 -39.48
N ASP A 672 -43.52 -76.32 -40.32
CA ASP A 672 -44.93 -76.34 -40.71
C ASP A 672 -45.81 -76.66 -39.50
N ARG A 673 -46.38 -75.62 -38.91
CA ARG A 673 -47.27 -75.70 -37.75
C ARG A 673 -48.59 -76.43 -38.06
N SER A 674 -48.89 -76.69 -39.33
CA SER A 674 -50.13 -77.37 -39.77
C SER A 674 -50.15 -78.86 -39.45
N ILE A 675 -49.00 -79.55 -39.39
CA ILE A 675 -48.94 -81.00 -39.16
C ILE A 675 -48.86 -81.39 -37.67
N TYR A 676 -48.73 -80.45 -36.74
CA TYR A 676 -48.58 -80.70 -35.30
C TYR A 676 -49.86 -80.48 -34.50
N GLN A 677 -50.09 -81.28 -33.46
CA GLN A 677 -51.26 -81.27 -32.60
C GLN A 677 -51.20 -80.14 -31.54
N ASN A 678 -49.99 -79.79 -31.10
CA ASN A 678 -49.71 -78.80 -30.06
C ASN A 678 -48.82 -77.62 -30.53
N PRO A 679 -49.02 -77.04 -31.74
CA PRO A 679 -48.06 -76.10 -32.33
C PRO A 679 -47.89 -74.82 -31.49
N GLY A 680 -48.89 -74.47 -30.68
CA GLY A 680 -48.87 -73.28 -29.82
C GLY A 680 -47.86 -73.31 -28.67
N ILE A 681 -47.18 -74.43 -28.40
CA ILE A 681 -46.07 -74.43 -27.43
C ILE A 681 -44.91 -73.54 -27.87
N LEU A 682 -44.78 -73.27 -29.18
CA LEU A 682 -43.79 -72.34 -29.73
C LEU A 682 -44.15 -70.86 -29.52
N ASP A 683 -45.42 -70.49 -29.34
CA ASP A 683 -45.84 -69.08 -29.44
C ASP A 683 -45.15 -68.19 -28.39
N THR A 684 -45.19 -68.58 -27.12
CA THR A 684 -44.59 -67.77 -26.04
C THR A 684 -43.05 -67.76 -26.08
N PRO A 685 -42.34 -68.90 -26.26
CA PRO A 685 -40.88 -68.88 -26.37
C PRO A 685 -40.38 -68.13 -27.60
N LEU A 686 -41.05 -68.26 -28.75
CA LEU A 686 -40.67 -67.56 -29.98
C LEU A 686 -40.89 -66.06 -29.85
N LEU A 687 -42.07 -65.62 -29.38
CA LEU A 687 -42.36 -64.20 -29.14
C LEU A 687 -41.37 -63.55 -28.17
N ASN A 688 -41.00 -64.24 -27.09
CA ASN A 688 -40.02 -63.73 -26.13
C ASN A 688 -38.61 -63.61 -26.74
N ALA A 689 -38.20 -64.58 -27.57
CA ALA A 689 -36.92 -64.54 -28.28
C ALA A 689 -36.88 -63.41 -29.34
N GLU A 690 -37.94 -63.26 -30.14
CA GLU A 690 -38.07 -62.18 -31.11
C GLU A 690 -38.09 -60.79 -30.45
N ALA A 691 -38.80 -60.64 -29.32
CA ALA A 691 -38.83 -59.39 -28.58
C ALA A 691 -37.46 -59.02 -27.99
N ALA A 692 -36.68 -60.00 -27.51
CA ALA A 692 -35.30 -59.78 -27.05
C ALA A 692 -34.38 -59.33 -28.19
N ILE A 693 -34.43 -60.00 -29.35
CA ILE A 693 -33.66 -59.62 -30.54
C ILE A 693 -34.04 -58.21 -31.03
N THR A 694 -35.34 -57.91 -31.14
CA THR A 694 -35.82 -56.59 -31.60
C THR A 694 -35.46 -55.48 -30.61
N SER A 695 -35.43 -55.79 -29.31
CA SER A 695 -34.97 -54.86 -28.28
C SER A 695 -33.45 -54.64 -28.35
N HIS A 696 -32.66 -55.65 -28.69
CA HIS A 696 -31.21 -55.53 -28.88
C HIS A 696 -30.88 -54.68 -30.12
N GLU A 697 -31.62 -54.86 -31.22
CA GLU A 697 -31.47 -54.07 -32.46
C GLU A 697 -31.96 -52.61 -32.32
N SER A 698 -32.44 -52.20 -31.15
CA SER A 698 -32.78 -50.81 -30.81
C SER A 698 -32.00 -50.23 -29.62
N VAL A 699 -31.41 -51.07 -28.76
CA VAL A 699 -30.51 -50.70 -27.65
C VAL A 699 -29.53 -51.84 -27.42
N ALA A 700 -28.21 -51.60 -27.40
CA ALA A 700 -27.23 -52.64 -27.08
C ALA A 700 -27.47 -53.25 -25.68
N TRP A 701 -27.36 -54.57 -25.56
CA TRP A 701 -27.48 -55.28 -24.28
C TRP A 701 -26.09 -55.69 -23.80
N SER A 702 -25.73 -55.40 -22.55
CA SER A 702 -24.43 -55.77 -21.98
C SER A 702 -24.32 -57.26 -21.65
N GLU A 703 -23.08 -57.75 -21.58
CA GLU A 703 -22.72 -59.16 -21.31
C GLU A 703 -23.41 -59.74 -20.07
N SER A 704 -23.72 -58.90 -19.07
CA SER A 704 -24.51 -59.25 -17.88
C SER A 704 -25.82 -60.00 -18.19
N ARG A 705 -26.41 -59.78 -19.38
CA ARG A 705 -27.65 -60.41 -19.85
C ARG A 705 -27.44 -61.64 -20.74
N GLN A 706 -26.20 -62.09 -20.98
CA GLN A 706 -25.94 -63.33 -21.73
C GLN A 706 -26.63 -64.55 -21.10
N THR A 707 -26.74 -64.58 -19.76
CA THR A 707 -27.50 -65.61 -19.04
C THR A 707 -28.98 -65.61 -19.43
N GLU A 708 -29.59 -64.46 -19.70
CA GLU A 708 -30.98 -64.35 -20.16
C GLU A 708 -31.12 -64.77 -21.63
N VAL A 709 -30.18 -64.37 -22.51
CA VAL A 709 -30.15 -64.79 -23.93
C VAL A 709 -30.00 -66.31 -24.03
N ASN A 710 -29.10 -66.91 -23.24
CA ASN A 710 -28.90 -68.35 -23.17
C ASN A 710 -30.15 -69.06 -22.60
N ALA A 711 -30.84 -68.47 -21.61
CA ALA A 711 -32.09 -69.01 -21.09
C ALA A 711 -33.24 -68.99 -22.12
N LEU A 712 -33.37 -67.90 -22.90
CA LEU A 712 -34.33 -67.80 -24.00
C LEU A 712 -34.05 -68.82 -25.11
N THR A 713 -32.77 -68.99 -25.48
CA THR A 713 -32.34 -69.97 -26.50
C THR A 713 -32.72 -71.39 -26.08
N ASN A 714 -32.43 -71.75 -24.83
CA ASN A 714 -32.79 -73.05 -24.26
C ASN A 714 -34.32 -73.25 -24.13
N ALA A 715 -35.08 -72.20 -23.78
CA ALA A 715 -36.54 -72.29 -23.71
C ALA A 715 -37.16 -72.56 -25.08
N LEU A 716 -36.69 -71.88 -26.14
CA LEU A 716 -37.16 -72.09 -27.51
C LEU A 716 -36.75 -73.46 -28.07
N ALA A 717 -35.51 -73.90 -27.86
CA ALA A 717 -35.03 -75.20 -28.30
C ALA A 717 -35.82 -76.38 -27.68
N ASN A 718 -36.18 -76.29 -26.39
CA ASN A 718 -37.05 -77.29 -25.77
C ASN A 718 -38.49 -77.26 -26.32
N ALA A 719 -39.03 -76.08 -26.65
CA ALA A 719 -40.36 -75.96 -27.25
C ALA A 719 -40.44 -76.51 -28.68
N ILE A 720 -39.36 -76.48 -29.45
CA ILE A 720 -39.25 -77.17 -30.75
C ILE A 720 -39.32 -78.70 -30.54
N LYS A 721 -38.57 -79.20 -29.55
CA LYS A 721 -38.44 -80.64 -29.26
C LYS A 721 -39.73 -81.32 -28.79
N ASP A 722 -40.60 -80.60 -28.08
CA ASP A 722 -41.84 -81.15 -27.48
C ASP A 722 -43.07 -81.13 -28.42
N LEU A 723 -42.87 -80.85 -29.71
CA LEU A 723 -43.90 -80.90 -30.75
C LEU A 723 -44.36 -82.34 -31.07
N LYS A 724 -45.67 -82.53 -31.26
CA LYS A 724 -46.31 -83.84 -31.50
C LYS A 724 -47.11 -83.81 -32.79
N ILE A 725 -46.85 -84.73 -33.71
CA ILE A 725 -47.50 -84.79 -35.04
C ILE A 725 -48.98 -85.21 -34.89
N LYS A 726 -49.86 -84.69 -35.74
CA LYS A 726 -51.28 -85.05 -35.81
C LYS A 726 -51.49 -86.47 -36.34
N THR A 727 -52.47 -87.17 -35.79
CA THR A 727 -53.04 -88.40 -36.37
C THR A 727 -53.90 -88.07 -37.61
N ALA A 728 -54.15 -89.06 -38.48
CA ALA A 728 -55.10 -88.91 -39.57
C ALA A 728 -56.51 -88.58 -39.02
N ASP A 729 -57.19 -87.58 -39.60
CA ASP A 729 -58.61 -87.34 -39.38
C ASP A 729 -59.44 -88.34 -40.20
N LYS A 730 -59.89 -89.39 -39.53
CA LYS A 730 -60.77 -90.41 -40.11
C LYS A 730 -62.25 -90.11 -39.88
N THR A 731 -62.62 -88.93 -39.39
CA THR A 731 -64.01 -88.58 -39.05
C THR A 731 -64.90 -88.59 -40.29
N ALA A 732 -64.42 -88.06 -41.42
CA ALA A 732 -65.15 -88.11 -42.69
C ALA A 732 -65.30 -89.55 -43.22
N LEU A 733 -64.23 -90.36 -43.15
CA LEU A 733 -64.28 -91.79 -43.49
C LEU A 733 -65.32 -92.54 -42.64
N LYS A 734 -65.31 -92.29 -41.32
CA LYS A 734 -66.26 -92.91 -40.39
C LYS A 734 -67.69 -92.45 -40.62
N ALA A 735 -67.90 -91.17 -40.92
CA ALA A 735 -69.21 -90.64 -41.27
C ALA A 735 -69.75 -91.24 -42.58
N ALA A 736 -68.87 -91.51 -43.56
CA ALA A 736 -69.24 -92.19 -44.81
C ALA A 736 -69.59 -93.67 -44.60
N ILE A 737 -68.85 -94.37 -43.73
CA ILE A 737 -69.13 -95.76 -43.30
C ILE A 737 -70.45 -95.85 -42.53
N ASP A 738 -70.69 -94.89 -41.64
CA ASP A 738 -71.87 -94.84 -40.77
C ASP A 738 -73.11 -94.22 -41.46
N ALA A 739 -73.01 -93.77 -42.72
CA ALA A 739 -74.03 -92.93 -43.35
C ALA A 739 -75.36 -93.70 -43.51
N VAL A 740 -76.32 -93.38 -42.63
CA VAL A 740 -77.63 -94.02 -42.55
C VAL A 740 -78.49 -93.57 -43.72
N ILE A 741 -79.07 -94.54 -44.43
CA ILE A 741 -80.03 -94.30 -45.52
C ILE A 741 -81.40 -93.97 -44.88
N PRO A 742 -81.94 -92.74 -45.02
CA PRO A 742 -83.04 -92.27 -44.20
C PRO A 742 -84.42 -92.55 -44.81
N GLY A 743 -85.26 -93.27 -44.08
CA GLY A 743 -86.52 -93.83 -44.57
C GLY A 743 -86.41 -95.34 -44.76
N SER A 744 -87.43 -95.97 -45.34
CA SER A 744 -87.34 -97.38 -45.71
C SER A 744 -86.39 -97.55 -46.90
N ARG A 745 -85.54 -98.58 -46.88
CA ARG A 745 -84.55 -98.87 -47.93
C ARG A 745 -85.19 -99.16 -49.31
N GLU A 746 -86.51 -99.34 -49.36
CA GLU A 746 -87.30 -99.50 -50.59
C GLU A 746 -87.45 -98.20 -51.41
N TYR A 747 -87.26 -97.01 -50.80
CA TYR A 747 -87.38 -95.72 -51.48
C TYR A 747 -86.07 -95.25 -52.14
N TYR A 748 -85.15 -96.18 -52.38
CA TYR A 748 -83.78 -95.98 -52.87
C TYR A 748 -83.39 -97.09 -53.87
N ASP A 749 -82.40 -96.85 -54.74
CA ASP A 749 -81.98 -97.83 -55.75
C ASP A 749 -81.24 -99.04 -55.14
N GLN A 750 -81.59 -100.24 -55.60
CA GLN A 750 -81.13 -101.51 -55.00
C GLN A 750 -79.79 -102.01 -55.58
N THR A 751 -79.35 -101.54 -56.74
CA THR A 751 -78.03 -101.93 -57.31
C THR A 751 -76.93 -101.06 -56.71
N LEU A 752 -77.18 -99.75 -56.63
CA LEU A 752 -76.28 -98.80 -55.99
C LEU A 752 -76.10 -99.10 -54.49
N LEU A 753 -77.12 -99.65 -53.83
CA LEU A 753 -77.07 -100.12 -52.45
C LEU A 753 -76.04 -101.25 -52.23
N ALA A 754 -75.97 -102.23 -53.13
CA ALA A 754 -75.03 -103.35 -52.98
C ALA A 754 -73.57 -102.94 -53.22
N GLU A 755 -73.32 -102.04 -54.18
CA GLU A 755 -71.99 -101.47 -54.43
C GLU A 755 -71.52 -100.57 -53.28
N TYR A 756 -72.45 -99.86 -52.64
CA TYR A 756 -72.20 -99.06 -51.44
C TYR A 756 -71.75 -99.93 -50.26
N GLU A 757 -72.50 -101.01 -49.96
CA GLU A 757 -72.21 -101.90 -48.82
C GLU A 757 -70.83 -102.58 -48.93
N ALA A 758 -70.32 -102.82 -50.15
CA ALA A 758 -68.97 -103.35 -50.36
C ALA A 758 -67.85 -102.32 -50.03
N LEU A 759 -67.98 -101.08 -50.52
CA LEU A 759 -66.98 -100.01 -50.26
C LEU A 759 -66.93 -99.62 -48.78
N VAL A 760 -68.06 -99.67 -48.08
CA VAL A 760 -68.17 -99.45 -46.63
C VAL A 760 -67.34 -100.47 -45.83
N ALA A 761 -67.22 -101.72 -46.31
CA ALA A 761 -66.39 -102.73 -45.66
C ALA A 761 -64.89 -102.41 -45.74
N GLU A 762 -64.38 -102.06 -46.92
CA GLU A 762 -62.97 -101.65 -47.10
C GLU A 762 -62.60 -100.41 -46.27
N GLY A 763 -63.49 -99.41 -46.24
CA GLY A 763 -63.30 -98.23 -45.40
C GLY A 763 -63.20 -98.56 -43.90
N THR A 764 -63.91 -99.60 -43.46
CA THR A 764 -63.92 -100.02 -42.05
C THR A 764 -62.57 -100.61 -41.60
N GLU A 765 -61.82 -101.27 -42.48
CA GLU A 765 -60.45 -101.71 -42.16
C GLU A 765 -59.51 -100.50 -42.03
N MET A 766 -59.52 -99.60 -43.02
CA MET A 766 -58.71 -98.37 -43.01
C MET A 766 -59.02 -97.45 -41.82
N TYR A 767 -60.27 -97.43 -41.34
CA TYR A 767 -60.65 -96.70 -40.13
C TYR A 767 -59.90 -97.21 -38.87
N ASN A 768 -59.76 -98.52 -38.70
CA ASN A 768 -59.25 -99.12 -37.47
C ASN A 768 -57.71 -99.09 -37.29
N ASP A 769 -56.94 -98.75 -38.33
CA ASP A 769 -55.47 -98.69 -38.25
C ASP A 769 -54.97 -97.53 -37.37
N ALA A 770 -54.43 -97.82 -36.19
CA ALA A 770 -53.94 -96.81 -35.26
C ALA A 770 -52.61 -96.12 -35.65
N THR A 771 -51.97 -96.53 -36.75
CA THR A 771 -50.66 -95.99 -37.18
C THR A 771 -50.75 -94.79 -38.11
N LEU A 772 -51.90 -94.57 -38.76
CA LEU A 772 -52.06 -93.53 -39.79
C LEU A 772 -51.97 -92.10 -39.22
N SER A 773 -51.01 -91.34 -39.75
CA SER A 773 -50.69 -89.95 -39.41
C SER A 773 -51.40 -88.95 -40.34
N ILE A 774 -51.27 -87.66 -40.07
CA ILE A 774 -51.76 -86.60 -40.97
C ILE A 774 -51.13 -86.65 -42.38
N ASN A 775 -49.96 -87.29 -42.54
CA ASN A 775 -49.32 -87.49 -43.84
C ASN A 775 -50.07 -88.53 -44.69
N ASP A 776 -50.76 -89.47 -44.03
CA ASP A 776 -51.54 -90.55 -44.65
C ASP A 776 -52.98 -90.11 -45.01
N GLN A 777 -53.34 -88.86 -44.71
CA GLN A 777 -54.69 -88.30 -44.89
C GLN A 777 -55.18 -88.38 -46.34
N SER A 778 -54.28 -88.35 -47.31
CA SER A 778 -54.61 -88.47 -48.74
C SER A 778 -55.31 -89.80 -49.06
N ALA A 779 -54.80 -90.91 -48.53
CA ALA A 779 -55.40 -92.24 -48.72
C ALA A 779 -56.77 -92.36 -48.03
N VAL A 780 -56.88 -91.82 -46.80
CA VAL A 780 -58.13 -91.75 -46.03
C VAL A 780 -59.20 -90.95 -46.80
N ASN A 781 -58.82 -89.81 -47.37
CA ASN A 781 -59.73 -88.96 -48.15
C ASN A 781 -60.20 -89.63 -49.46
N ILE A 782 -59.33 -90.39 -50.13
CA ILE A 782 -59.69 -91.13 -51.35
C ILE A 782 -60.76 -92.19 -51.02
N LYS A 783 -60.51 -93.06 -50.04
CA LYS A 783 -61.47 -94.11 -49.64
C LYS A 783 -62.80 -93.52 -49.12
N THR A 784 -62.74 -92.39 -48.42
CA THR A 784 -63.93 -91.61 -48.02
C THR A 784 -64.75 -91.17 -49.23
N THR A 785 -64.08 -90.66 -50.27
CA THR A 785 -64.72 -90.11 -51.48
C THR A 785 -65.42 -91.19 -52.29
N GLU A 786 -64.84 -92.39 -52.39
CA GLU A 786 -65.46 -93.55 -53.04
C GLU A 786 -66.80 -93.92 -52.39
N ILE A 787 -66.82 -94.05 -51.05
CA ILE A 787 -68.02 -94.37 -50.27
C ILE A 787 -69.06 -93.24 -50.36
N THR A 788 -68.64 -91.99 -50.15
CA THR A 788 -69.55 -90.83 -50.09
C THR A 788 -70.16 -90.53 -51.46
N THR A 789 -69.43 -90.73 -52.56
CA THR A 789 -69.97 -90.58 -53.91
C THR A 789 -71.09 -91.59 -54.17
N LYS A 790 -70.93 -92.83 -53.71
CA LYS A 790 -71.96 -93.87 -53.84
C LYS A 790 -73.19 -93.58 -52.94
N TYR A 791 -73.00 -93.02 -51.75
CA TYR A 791 -74.10 -92.55 -50.88
C TYR A 791 -74.82 -91.31 -51.45
N ALA A 792 -74.10 -90.36 -52.04
CA ALA A 792 -74.68 -89.14 -52.62
C ALA A 792 -75.55 -89.43 -53.86
N GLN A 793 -75.23 -90.49 -54.62
CA GLN A 793 -76.08 -91.04 -55.70
C GLN A 793 -77.46 -91.51 -55.20
N LEU A 794 -77.74 -91.43 -53.88
CA LEU A 794 -78.95 -91.88 -53.21
C LEU A 794 -79.89 -90.74 -52.66
N MET A 795 -79.55 -89.41 -52.55
CA MET A 795 -79.97 -88.59 -51.34
C MET A 795 -80.65 -87.11 -51.16
N ALA A 796 -80.76 -86.07 -52.03
CA ALA A 796 -80.81 -84.53 -51.78
C ALA A 796 -81.88 -83.63 -50.89
N SER A 797 -81.57 -82.41 -50.19
CA SER A 797 -82.35 -81.48 -49.11
C SER A 797 -82.39 -79.80 -48.88
N TYR A 798 -82.27 -79.04 -47.66
CA TYR A 798 -82.97 -77.67 -47.12
C TYR A 798 -82.32 -76.26 -46.46
N ASP A 799 -82.90 -75.40 -45.46
CA ASP A 799 -82.88 -73.79 -45.18
C ASP A 799 -82.84 -72.97 -43.68
N ASP A 800 -82.88 -71.54 -43.44
CA ASP A 800 -82.53 -70.59 -42.17
C ASP A 800 -83.32 -69.22 -41.54
N THR A 801 -82.75 -68.04 -40.96
CA THR A 801 -83.19 -67.08 -39.75
C THR A 801 -83.03 -65.41 -39.53
N CYS A 802 -82.80 -64.71 -38.29
CA CYS A 802 -83.35 -63.33 -37.68
C CYS A 802 -82.49 -62.08 -36.97
N LYS A 803 -83.01 -60.96 -36.22
CA LYS A 803 -82.41 -59.52 -35.80
C LYS A 803 -82.81 -58.60 -34.45
N HIS A 804 -82.40 -57.26 -34.11
CA HIS A 804 -82.39 -56.44 -32.72
C HIS A 804 -82.41 -54.76 -32.48
N VAL A 805 -82.22 -54.01 -31.26
CA VAL A 805 -82.57 -52.48 -30.77
C VAL A 805 -81.71 -51.56 -29.65
N ALA A 806 -81.87 -50.16 -29.29
CA ALA A 806 -80.95 -49.00 -28.61
C ALA A 806 -81.23 -47.97 -27.29
N GLY A 807 -80.64 -46.68 -27.02
CA GLY A 807 -80.49 -45.80 -25.66
C GLY A 807 -80.14 -44.17 -25.37
N GLU A 808 -79.14 -43.57 -24.52
CA GLU A 808 -79.08 -42.18 -23.68
C GLU A 808 -77.82 -41.05 -23.44
N GLU A 809 -77.83 -39.95 -22.52
CA GLU A 809 -77.29 -38.44 -22.23
C GLU A 809 -75.81 -37.77 -21.77
N VAL A 810 -75.48 -36.36 -21.71
CA VAL A 810 -74.20 -35.52 -21.23
C VAL A 810 -74.17 -33.91 -20.79
N LYS A 811 -73.03 -33.06 -20.66
CA LYS A 811 -72.93 -31.54 -20.20
C LYS A 811 -71.59 -30.58 -20.32
N GLU A 812 -71.58 -29.16 -20.20
CA GLU A 812 -70.41 -28.10 -20.33
C GLU A 812 -70.42 -26.58 -19.68
N ASN A 813 -69.31 -25.72 -19.74
CA ASN A 813 -68.96 -24.18 -19.74
C ASN A 813 -69.07 -23.03 -18.59
N VAL A 814 -68.31 -21.83 -18.62
CA VAL A 814 -68.20 -20.61 -17.61
C VAL A 814 -67.60 -19.15 -18.05
N LYS A 815 -67.85 -17.92 -17.39
CA LYS A 815 -67.13 -16.51 -17.38
C LYS A 815 -67.45 -15.49 -16.17
N ASN A 816 -66.66 -14.40 -15.87
CA ASN A 816 -66.67 -13.50 -14.62
C ASN A 816 -66.95 -11.93 -14.74
N ALA A 817 -66.98 -11.16 -13.60
CA ALA A 817 -67.58 -9.80 -13.39
C ALA A 817 -66.70 -8.67 -12.72
N SER A 818 -67.20 -7.40 -12.61
CA SER A 818 -66.48 -6.22 -12.02
C SER A 818 -67.39 -5.11 -11.45
N CYS A 819 -66.83 -3.97 -10.98
CA CYS A 819 -67.59 -2.83 -10.42
C CYS A 819 -68.67 -2.22 -11.35
N THR A 820 -68.68 -2.53 -12.65
CA THR A 820 -69.76 -2.15 -13.58
C THR A 820 -70.10 -3.25 -14.64
N ARG A 821 -69.75 -4.56 -14.49
CA ARG A 821 -69.91 -5.61 -15.56
C ARG A 821 -70.07 -7.11 -15.12
N ALA A 822 -70.40 -8.08 -16.02
CA ALA A 822 -71.14 -9.39 -15.85
C ALA A 822 -70.68 -10.68 -16.70
N GLY A 823 -71.21 -11.94 -16.53
CA GLY A 823 -70.74 -13.29 -17.11
C GLY A 823 -71.76 -14.50 -17.42
N SER A 824 -71.35 -15.79 -17.77
CA SER A 824 -72.20 -16.94 -18.39
C SER A 824 -71.78 -18.50 -18.26
N TYR A 825 -72.59 -19.57 -18.70
CA TYR A 825 -72.36 -21.11 -18.57
C TYR A 825 -73.35 -22.14 -19.38
N ASP A 826 -73.09 -23.47 -19.75
CA ASP A 826 -73.83 -24.38 -20.78
C ASP A 826 -74.24 -25.97 -20.55
N SER A 827 -74.49 -26.89 -21.59
CA SER A 827 -75.04 -28.35 -21.55
C SER A 827 -75.04 -29.32 -22.87
N VAL A 828 -75.21 -30.72 -22.86
CA VAL A 828 -75.23 -31.75 -24.04
C VAL A 828 -76.03 -33.16 -23.90
N PHE A 829 -76.09 -34.19 -24.84
CA PHE A 829 -76.86 -35.55 -24.83
C PHE A 829 -76.47 -36.73 -25.87
N TYR A 830 -76.79 -38.09 -25.74
CA TYR A 830 -76.52 -39.25 -26.73
C TYR A 830 -77.47 -40.58 -26.77
N CYS A 831 -77.07 -41.79 -27.32
CA CYS A 831 -77.83 -43.09 -27.56
C CYS A 831 -77.04 -44.48 -27.41
N THR A 832 -77.61 -45.66 -26.98
CA THR A 832 -76.83 -46.90 -26.57
C THR A 832 -76.45 -48.04 -27.56
N LYS A 833 -77.25 -48.49 -28.55
CA LYS A 833 -76.80 -49.60 -29.47
C LYS A 833 -76.12 -49.11 -30.75
N CYS A 834 -76.11 -47.81 -31.01
CA CYS A 834 -75.49 -47.22 -32.20
C CYS A 834 -74.88 -45.81 -32.00
N GLY A 835 -75.07 -45.14 -30.85
CA GLY A 835 -74.23 -44.00 -30.45
C GLY A 835 -74.66 -42.56 -30.82
N GLU A 836 -75.83 -42.33 -31.44
CA GLU A 836 -76.21 -40.99 -31.99
C GLU A 836 -76.74 -39.95 -30.94
N GLU A 837 -76.73 -38.64 -31.26
CA GLU A 837 -76.87 -37.45 -30.33
C GLU A 837 -78.30 -36.84 -30.14
N ILE A 838 -78.50 -35.85 -29.23
CA ILE A 838 -79.76 -35.08 -29.01
C ILE A 838 -79.72 -33.51 -28.85
N SER A 839 -79.24 -32.87 -27.76
CA SER A 839 -79.56 -31.42 -27.45
C SER A 839 -78.64 -30.64 -26.43
N ARG A 840 -78.81 -29.29 -26.27
CA ARG A 840 -77.84 -28.31 -25.65
C ARG A 840 -78.48 -27.03 -25.00
N LYS A 841 -77.80 -26.25 -24.09
CA LYS A 841 -78.38 -25.08 -23.31
C LYS A 841 -77.36 -24.03 -22.69
N MET A 842 -77.80 -22.90 -22.03
CA MET A 842 -76.97 -21.71 -21.54
C MET A 842 -77.52 -20.87 -20.30
N VAL A 843 -76.70 -20.08 -19.54
CA VAL A 843 -76.94 -19.31 -18.23
C VAL A 843 -76.07 -17.99 -17.98
N SER A 844 -76.26 -17.13 -16.92
CA SER A 844 -75.60 -15.76 -16.65
C SER A 844 -75.40 -15.16 -15.18
N VAL A 845 -74.53 -14.11 -14.91
CA VAL A 845 -74.15 -13.46 -13.56
C VAL A 845 -73.81 -11.89 -13.55
N ALA A 846 -73.77 -11.11 -12.42
CA ALA A 846 -73.76 -9.58 -12.30
C ALA A 846 -72.63 -8.80 -11.48
N ALA A 847 -72.79 -7.48 -11.15
CA ALA A 847 -71.76 -6.41 -10.86
C ALA A 847 -71.82 -5.59 -9.49
N LEU A 848 -70.93 -4.58 -9.23
CA LEU A 848 -70.73 -3.85 -7.92
C LEU A 848 -70.84 -2.26 -7.90
N GLY A 849 -69.99 -1.47 -7.15
CA GLY A 849 -70.24 -0.03 -6.76
C GLY A 849 -69.05 0.91 -6.29
N HIS A 850 -69.32 1.98 -5.49
CA HIS A 850 -68.43 3.16 -5.13
C HIS A 850 -68.40 3.59 -3.61
N THR A 851 -67.48 4.49 -3.16
CA THR A 851 -67.28 4.91 -1.73
C THR A 851 -66.57 6.29 -1.52
N GLU A 852 -66.76 7.01 -0.41
CA GLU A 852 -66.25 8.40 -0.14
C GLU A 852 -64.82 8.51 0.46
N GLY A 853 -64.30 9.72 0.70
CA GLY A 853 -62.94 10.02 1.23
C GLY A 853 -62.73 11.44 1.79
N GLU A 854 -61.50 11.77 2.21
CA GLU A 854 -61.13 12.99 3.00
C GLU A 854 -61.23 14.35 2.26
N PRO A 855 -61.38 15.49 3.00
CA PRO A 855 -61.61 16.82 2.43
C PRO A 855 -60.33 17.63 2.10
N VAL A 856 -60.42 18.54 1.11
CA VAL A 856 -59.29 19.32 0.57
C VAL A 856 -59.65 20.80 0.31
N ILE A 857 -58.81 21.75 0.72
CA ILE A 857 -59.00 23.22 0.56
C ILE A 857 -58.44 23.73 -0.79
N LYS A 858 -59.14 24.66 -1.45
CA LYS A 858 -58.74 25.35 -2.71
C LYS A 858 -59.26 26.79 -2.80
N ASN A 859 -58.84 27.55 -3.83
CA ASN A 859 -59.37 28.86 -4.22
C ASN A 859 -59.26 29.99 -3.16
N GLN A 860 -58.14 30.07 -2.45
CA GLN A 860 -57.90 31.10 -1.42
C GLN A 860 -57.52 32.47 -2.01
N VAL A 861 -58.02 33.53 -1.39
CA VAL A 861 -57.69 34.95 -1.66
C VAL A 861 -57.51 35.65 -0.30
N ALA A 862 -56.36 36.27 -0.07
CA ALA A 862 -56.05 36.95 1.18
C ALA A 862 -56.68 38.35 1.28
N PRO A 863 -56.96 38.86 2.49
CA PRO A 863 -57.28 40.27 2.71
C PRO A 863 -56.04 41.17 2.58
N THR A 864 -56.28 42.47 2.57
CA THR A 864 -55.28 43.55 2.51
C THR A 864 -55.66 44.67 3.48
N CYS A 865 -54.80 45.69 3.63
CA CYS A 865 -55.00 46.82 4.54
C CYS A 865 -56.39 47.50 4.42
N THR A 866 -57.03 47.42 3.24
CA THR A 866 -58.34 48.04 2.97
C THR A 866 -59.41 47.11 2.35
N LYS A 867 -59.18 45.80 2.16
CA LYS A 867 -60.17 44.87 1.53
C LYS A 867 -60.13 43.42 2.07
N GLU A 868 -61.26 42.72 1.99
CA GLU A 868 -61.52 41.36 2.53
C GLU A 868 -61.12 40.18 1.60
N GLY A 869 -60.93 38.98 2.16
CA GLY A 869 -60.55 37.71 1.50
C GLY A 869 -61.54 36.53 1.68
N LYS A 870 -61.22 35.34 1.13
CA LYS A 870 -62.07 34.10 1.13
C LYS A 870 -61.35 32.80 0.68
N TYR A 871 -61.94 31.61 0.89
CA TYR A 871 -61.50 30.30 0.31
C TYR A 871 -62.61 29.21 0.24
N ASP A 872 -62.33 28.05 -0.39
CA ASP A 872 -63.24 26.88 -0.56
C ASP A 872 -62.68 25.54 -0.02
N THR A 873 -63.55 24.54 0.20
CA THR A 873 -63.20 23.13 0.54
C THR A 873 -64.02 22.13 -0.30
N TYR A 874 -63.49 20.93 -0.61
CA TYR A 874 -64.09 19.86 -1.45
C TYR A 874 -63.92 18.44 -0.89
N ILE A 875 -64.75 17.46 -1.32
CA ILE A 875 -64.67 16.00 -1.00
C ILE A 875 -64.77 15.13 -2.28
N TYR A 876 -64.15 13.94 -2.31
CA TYR A 876 -64.07 13.03 -3.48
C TYR A 876 -64.28 11.54 -3.13
N CYS A 877 -64.61 10.71 -4.12
CA CYS A 877 -64.76 9.26 -4.05
C CYS A 877 -63.40 8.53 -3.99
N SER A 878 -63.15 7.72 -2.96
CA SER A 878 -61.86 7.07 -2.70
C SER A 878 -61.50 5.93 -3.68
N VAL A 879 -62.46 5.42 -4.44
CA VAL A 879 -62.27 4.26 -5.35
C VAL A 879 -62.21 4.66 -6.83
N CYS A 880 -62.64 5.88 -7.20
CA CYS A 880 -62.58 6.36 -8.60
C CYS A 880 -62.32 7.87 -8.76
N SER A 881 -62.04 8.60 -7.68
CA SER A 881 -61.68 10.03 -7.67
C SER A 881 -62.72 11.03 -8.20
N THR A 882 -63.97 10.60 -8.45
CA THR A 882 -65.09 11.52 -8.75
C THR A 882 -65.40 12.46 -7.58
N ALA A 883 -65.60 13.76 -7.84
CA ALA A 883 -65.94 14.75 -6.80
C ALA A 883 -67.37 14.58 -6.25
N LEU A 884 -67.56 14.83 -4.95
CA LEU A 884 -68.81 14.59 -4.23
C LEU A 884 -69.40 15.83 -3.51
N SER A 885 -68.61 16.81 -3.03
CA SER A 885 -69.15 18.06 -2.44
C SER A 885 -68.19 19.27 -2.44
N ARG A 886 -68.69 20.48 -2.10
CA ARG A 886 -67.94 21.76 -1.98
C ARG A 886 -68.58 22.77 -0.99
N VAL A 887 -67.79 23.57 -0.26
CA VAL A 887 -68.21 24.69 0.66
C VAL A 887 -67.26 25.91 0.56
N THR A 888 -67.64 27.11 1.05
CA THR A 888 -66.91 28.42 0.91
C THR A 888 -66.94 29.31 2.19
N THR A 889 -65.85 30.04 2.51
CA THR A 889 -65.66 30.88 3.73
C THR A 889 -65.01 32.26 3.43
N LYS A 890 -65.13 33.29 4.30
CA LYS A 890 -64.61 34.69 4.14
C LYS A 890 -63.70 35.18 5.29
N ILE A 891 -62.91 36.26 5.07
CA ILE A 891 -61.91 36.84 6.01
C ILE A 891 -61.88 38.40 5.96
N PRO A 892 -61.88 39.17 7.09
CA PRO A 892 -61.87 40.65 7.10
C PRO A 892 -60.53 41.34 6.72
N ALA A 893 -60.56 42.67 6.55
CA ALA A 893 -59.42 43.56 6.23
C ALA A 893 -58.60 44.03 7.46
N THR A 894 -57.35 44.50 7.26
CA THR A 894 -56.33 44.57 8.33
C THR A 894 -55.84 45.95 8.83
N GLY A 895 -55.99 47.04 8.07
CA GLY A 895 -55.49 48.37 8.48
C GLY A 895 -53.98 48.60 8.26
N HIS A 896 -53.46 49.73 8.75
CA HIS A 896 -52.06 50.18 8.61
C HIS A 896 -51.27 50.00 9.92
N THR A 897 -49.96 49.74 9.82
CA THR A 897 -49.06 49.55 10.96
C THR A 897 -47.75 50.31 10.68
N PRO A 898 -47.29 51.22 11.57
CA PRO A 898 -46.01 51.90 11.39
C PRO A 898 -44.83 50.92 11.42
N GLY A 899 -43.78 51.23 10.65
CA GLY A 899 -42.52 50.49 10.66
C GLY A 899 -41.44 51.12 11.52
N GLU A 900 -40.24 50.56 11.40
CA GLU A 900 -39.01 51.17 11.84
C GLU A 900 -38.61 52.31 10.90
N GLU A 901 -37.72 53.20 11.35
CA GLU A 901 -37.25 54.35 10.58
C GLU A 901 -36.29 53.89 9.47
N VAL A 902 -36.61 54.24 8.22
CA VAL A 902 -35.84 53.89 7.03
C VAL A 902 -35.04 55.11 6.58
N VAL A 903 -33.75 54.94 6.31
CA VAL A 903 -32.91 56.04 5.81
C VAL A 903 -33.11 56.20 4.30
N GLU A 904 -33.40 57.43 3.85
CA GLU A 904 -33.57 57.82 2.44
C GLU A 904 -32.63 58.98 2.07
N ASN A 905 -32.49 59.25 0.76
CA ASN A 905 -31.70 60.37 0.22
C ASN A 905 -30.24 60.47 0.75
N GLN A 906 -29.68 59.34 1.21
CA GLN A 906 -28.31 59.28 1.71
C GLN A 906 -27.31 59.58 0.59
N LYS A 907 -26.64 60.74 0.70
CA LYS A 907 -25.39 61.03 0.02
C LYS A 907 -24.27 60.76 1.01
N ASP A 908 -23.47 59.72 0.78
CA ASP A 908 -22.30 59.47 1.62
C ASP A 908 -21.26 60.58 1.46
N ALA A 909 -20.56 60.87 2.56
CA ALA A 909 -19.40 61.74 2.52
C ALA A 909 -18.24 61.04 1.77
N THR A 910 -17.46 61.82 1.04
CA THR A 910 -16.30 61.33 0.28
C THR A 910 -15.01 61.85 0.92
N CYS A 911 -13.85 61.50 0.34
CA CYS A 911 -12.56 62.05 0.77
C CYS A 911 -12.49 63.59 0.74
N THR A 912 -13.33 64.26 -0.07
CA THR A 912 -13.25 65.71 -0.33
C THR A 912 -14.59 66.46 -0.32
N GLU A 913 -15.73 65.80 -0.13
CA GLU A 913 -17.07 66.43 -0.01
C GLU A 913 -17.89 65.84 1.15
N GLU A 914 -18.66 66.69 1.81
CA GLU A 914 -19.66 66.35 2.84
C GLU A 914 -20.86 65.55 2.29
N GLY A 915 -21.55 64.85 3.20
CA GLY A 915 -22.71 63.99 2.97
C GLY A 915 -23.89 64.29 3.91
N GLY A 916 -24.92 63.44 3.90
CA GLY A 916 -26.14 63.59 4.71
C GLY A 916 -27.28 62.68 4.24
N TYR A 917 -28.33 62.54 5.05
CA TYR A 917 -29.47 61.65 4.77
C TYR A 917 -30.78 62.08 5.45
N ASP A 918 -31.91 61.58 4.95
CA ASP A 918 -33.24 61.68 5.56
C ASP A 918 -33.59 60.40 6.34
N THR A 919 -34.41 60.49 7.38
CA THR A 919 -35.08 59.35 8.04
C THR A 919 -36.58 59.41 7.79
N VAL A 920 -37.18 58.32 7.34
CA VAL A 920 -38.58 58.25 6.90
C VAL A 920 -39.24 56.97 7.38
N VAL A 921 -40.44 57.07 7.97
CA VAL A 921 -41.22 55.92 8.44
C VAL A 921 -42.28 55.55 7.40
N TYR A 922 -42.30 54.29 6.99
CA TYR A 922 -43.31 53.72 6.09
C TYR A 922 -44.19 52.68 6.81
N CYS A 923 -45.39 52.45 6.28
CA CYS A 923 -46.30 51.43 6.77
C CYS A 923 -45.90 50.03 6.25
N THR A 924 -45.43 49.14 7.13
CA THR A 924 -44.80 47.82 6.86
C THR A 924 -45.61 46.79 6.06
N VAL A 925 -46.84 47.12 5.68
CA VAL A 925 -47.80 46.23 5.02
C VAL A 925 -48.24 46.76 3.65
N CYS A 926 -47.90 48.00 3.29
CA CYS A 926 -48.31 48.61 2.01
C CYS A 926 -47.55 49.88 1.58
N ASP A 927 -46.38 50.15 2.17
CA ASP A 927 -45.40 51.16 1.71
C ASP A 927 -45.93 52.60 1.58
N GLY A 928 -46.97 52.94 2.37
CA GLY A 928 -47.46 54.31 2.51
C GLY A 928 -46.65 55.09 3.55
N GLU A 929 -46.20 56.30 3.21
CA GLU A 929 -45.41 57.18 4.08
C GLU A 929 -46.20 57.63 5.33
N VAL A 930 -45.49 57.72 6.47
CA VAL A 930 -46.06 58.07 7.79
C VAL A 930 -45.40 59.32 8.39
N SER A 931 -44.09 59.52 8.26
CA SER A 931 -43.33 60.69 8.81
C SER A 931 -41.88 60.77 8.27
N ARG A 932 -41.22 61.94 8.35
CA ARG A 932 -39.90 62.25 7.73
C ARG A 932 -39.06 63.32 8.48
N GLU A 933 -37.74 63.17 8.57
CA GLU A 933 -36.72 64.07 9.20
C GLU A 933 -35.33 64.01 8.46
N THR A 934 -34.31 64.82 8.80
CA THR A 934 -33.04 65.01 8.00
C THR A 934 -31.76 65.28 8.84
N THR A 935 -30.59 64.75 8.43
CA THR A 935 -29.25 64.84 9.09
C THR A 935 -28.07 65.04 8.08
N VAL A 936 -26.89 65.53 8.53
CA VAL A 936 -25.69 65.88 7.71
C VAL A 936 -24.40 65.24 8.28
N ILE A 937 -23.39 64.95 7.44
CA ILE A 937 -22.14 64.24 7.75
C ILE A 937 -20.90 64.92 7.11
N GLU A 938 -19.81 65.06 7.87
CA GLU A 938 -18.52 65.68 7.46
C GLU A 938 -17.68 64.80 6.50
N ALA A 939 -16.73 65.40 5.76
CA ALA A 939 -15.86 64.71 4.79
C ALA A 939 -14.78 63.79 5.42
N LEU A 940 -14.37 62.74 4.70
CA LEU A 940 -13.64 61.58 5.26
C LEU A 940 -12.10 61.63 5.19
N GLY A 941 -11.51 62.46 4.31
CA GLY A 941 -10.05 62.44 4.06
C GLY A 941 -9.56 61.22 3.26
N HIS A 942 -8.24 60.99 3.22
CA HIS A 942 -7.61 59.89 2.48
C HIS A 942 -6.98 58.86 3.43
N THR A 943 -7.03 57.58 3.03
CA THR A 943 -6.49 56.45 3.80
C THR A 943 -5.55 55.64 2.91
N GLU A 944 -4.27 55.57 3.29
CA GLU A 944 -3.21 54.93 2.51
C GLU A 944 -3.44 53.42 2.32
N ALA A 945 -3.06 52.90 1.16
CA ALA A 945 -3.01 51.47 0.84
C ALA A 945 -1.60 50.91 1.08
N GLU A 946 -1.45 49.58 0.98
CA GLU A 946 -0.12 49.01 0.75
C GLU A 946 0.46 49.57 -0.57
N ALA A 947 1.75 49.92 -0.54
CA ALA A 947 2.44 50.51 -1.67
C ALA A 947 2.55 49.51 -2.83
N VAL A 948 2.24 49.95 -4.04
CA VAL A 948 2.24 49.11 -5.25
C VAL A 948 3.49 49.40 -6.07
N GLU A 949 4.16 48.36 -6.57
CA GLU A 949 5.32 48.50 -7.46
C GLU A 949 4.86 48.80 -8.90
N GLU A 950 5.27 49.95 -9.43
CA GLU A 950 5.02 50.40 -10.80
C GLU A 950 6.34 50.71 -11.54
N ASN A 951 6.26 50.91 -12.86
CA ASN A 951 7.38 51.36 -13.71
C ASN A 951 8.66 50.50 -13.62
N ARG A 952 8.54 49.23 -13.22
CA ARG A 952 9.67 48.30 -13.06
C ARG A 952 10.43 48.10 -14.38
N VAL A 953 11.73 48.36 -14.33
CA VAL A 953 12.74 48.09 -15.34
C VAL A 953 13.79 47.18 -14.69
N GLU A 954 13.94 45.97 -15.20
CA GLU A 954 14.90 45.00 -14.69
C GLU A 954 16.34 45.52 -14.80
N ALA A 955 17.15 45.23 -13.77
CA ALA A 955 18.60 45.35 -13.90
C ALA A 955 19.14 44.24 -14.81
N THR A 956 20.25 44.54 -15.47
CA THR A 956 21.02 43.60 -16.29
C THR A 956 22.43 43.47 -15.71
N PRO A 957 23.24 42.49 -16.12
CA PRO A 957 24.63 42.37 -15.68
C PRO A 957 25.46 43.63 -15.89
N ASP A 958 25.19 44.37 -16.98
CA ASP A 958 25.96 45.54 -17.43
C ASP A 958 25.29 46.91 -17.14
N ALA A 959 24.03 46.95 -16.69
CA ALA A 959 23.30 48.20 -16.47
C ALA A 959 22.19 48.10 -15.40
N ASN A 960 22.10 49.14 -14.57
CA ASN A 960 21.12 49.30 -13.50
C ASN A 960 19.67 49.33 -14.02
N GLY A 961 18.76 48.77 -13.22
CA GLY A 961 17.31 48.88 -13.35
C GLY A 961 16.71 49.91 -12.39
N SER A 962 15.38 49.99 -12.34
CA SER A 962 14.65 50.92 -11.46
C SER A 962 13.17 50.53 -11.31
N TYR A 963 12.52 50.95 -10.22
CA TYR A 963 11.06 50.86 -10.07
C TYR A 963 10.53 52.02 -9.21
N ASP A 964 9.24 52.34 -9.34
CA ASP A 964 8.53 53.24 -8.44
C ASP A 964 7.71 52.41 -7.44
N MET A 965 7.70 52.80 -6.16
CA MET A 965 6.62 52.43 -5.24
C MET A 965 5.61 53.57 -5.21
N VAL A 966 4.34 53.26 -5.43
CA VAL A 966 3.25 54.23 -5.47
C VAL A 966 2.19 53.86 -4.43
N VAL A 967 1.93 54.76 -3.49
CA VAL A 967 0.86 54.60 -2.50
C VAL A 967 -0.39 55.27 -3.03
N TYR A 968 -1.46 54.48 -3.20
CA TYR A 968 -2.78 54.99 -3.57
C TYR A 968 -3.69 55.06 -2.35
N CYS A 969 -4.69 55.93 -2.38
CA CYS A 969 -5.73 55.98 -1.37
C CYS A 969 -6.71 54.81 -1.57
N THR A 970 -6.79 53.90 -0.60
CA THR A 970 -7.69 52.71 -0.60
C THR A 970 -9.14 53.03 -0.96
N VAL A 971 -9.62 54.21 -0.58
CA VAL A 971 -11.03 54.62 -0.71
C VAL A 971 -11.34 55.24 -2.09
N CYS A 972 -10.35 55.82 -2.80
CA CYS A 972 -10.63 56.60 -4.02
C CYS A 972 -9.61 56.47 -5.17
N GLY A 973 -8.52 55.71 -5.00
CA GLY A 973 -7.52 55.47 -6.05
C GLY A 973 -6.66 56.68 -6.44
N ALA A 974 -6.71 57.79 -5.69
CA ALA A 974 -5.80 58.91 -5.89
C ALA A 974 -4.38 58.56 -5.41
N GLU A 975 -3.35 58.98 -6.17
CA GLU A 975 -1.94 58.86 -5.77
C GLU A 975 -1.66 59.76 -4.55
N VAL A 976 -1.21 59.15 -3.45
CA VAL A 976 -0.89 59.82 -2.18
C VAL A 976 0.60 60.11 -2.10
N SER A 977 1.45 59.17 -2.51
CA SER A 977 2.89 59.34 -2.61
C SER A 977 3.52 58.42 -3.67
N ARG A 978 4.72 58.78 -4.12
CA ARG A 978 5.56 58.02 -5.06
C ARG A 978 7.02 58.16 -4.66
N GLU A 979 7.75 57.05 -4.62
CA GLU A 979 9.18 57.01 -4.32
C GLU A 979 9.90 56.06 -5.29
N SER A 980 11.02 56.51 -5.87
CA SER A 980 11.71 55.81 -6.97
C SER A 980 13.00 55.15 -6.49
N PHE A 981 13.15 53.86 -6.79
CA PHE A 981 14.26 53.00 -6.38
C PHE A 981 15.12 52.63 -7.59
N VAL A 982 16.44 52.51 -7.35
CA VAL A 982 17.41 52.03 -8.34
C VAL A 982 17.80 50.60 -7.98
N ILE A 983 17.80 49.71 -8.97
CA ILE A 983 18.34 48.35 -8.86
C ILE A 983 19.75 48.41 -9.46
N GLU A 984 20.79 48.22 -8.66
CA GLU A 984 22.17 48.21 -9.18
C GLU A 984 22.39 47.08 -10.19
N ALA A 985 23.31 47.28 -11.15
CA ALA A 985 23.64 46.27 -12.15
C ALA A 985 24.07 44.94 -11.49
N LEU A 986 23.54 43.83 -12.01
CA LEU A 986 23.63 42.52 -11.35
C LEU A 986 25.06 41.94 -11.32
N GLY A 987 25.94 42.43 -12.20
CA GLY A 987 27.27 41.87 -12.39
C GLY A 987 27.25 40.44 -12.94
N HIS A 988 28.40 39.77 -12.90
CA HIS A 988 28.52 38.36 -13.27
C HIS A 988 28.48 37.47 -12.01
N GLU A 989 27.28 37.01 -11.67
CA GLU A 989 27.08 35.95 -10.68
C GLU A 989 27.66 34.62 -11.20
N ALA A 990 28.49 33.98 -10.38
CA ALA A 990 29.01 32.66 -10.67
C ALA A 990 27.91 31.61 -10.49
N GLY A 991 27.61 30.85 -11.54
CA GLY A 991 26.73 29.69 -11.43
C GLY A 991 27.33 28.59 -10.57
N GLU A 992 26.52 27.58 -10.25
CA GLU A 992 27.07 26.29 -9.82
C GLU A 992 28.01 25.77 -10.91
N ALA A 993 29.18 25.28 -10.51
CA ALA A 993 30.17 24.75 -11.44
C ALA A 993 29.59 23.53 -12.17
N VAL A 994 29.47 23.63 -13.48
CA VAL A 994 28.89 22.57 -14.31
C VAL A 994 30.01 21.62 -14.72
N GLU A 995 29.81 20.33 -14.45
CA GLU A 995 30.68 19.27 -14.92
C GLU A 995 30.52 19.10 -16.45
N GLU A 996 31.56 19.49 -17.20
CA GLU A 996 31.65 19.32 -18.64
C GLU A 996 32.90 18.51 -19.01
N ASN A 997 32.97 18.02 -20.26
CA ASN A 997 34.08 17.20 -20.77
C ASN A 997 34.40 15.94 -19.94
N ARG A 998 33.45 15.45 -19.13
CA ARG A 998 33.60 14.27 -18.26
C ARG A 998 34.02 13.03 -19.07
N VAL A 999 35.26 12.62 -18.86
CA VAL A 999 35.80 11.30 -19.20
C VAL A 999 35.75 10.48 -17.92
N GLU A 1000 34.85 9.52 -17.87
CA GLU A 1000 34.71 8.60 -16.74
C GLU A 1000 36.05 7.93 -16.40
N ALA A 1001 36.38 7.85 -15.11
CA ALA A 1001 37.47 6.97 -14.69
C ALA A 1001 37.05 5.52 -14.90
N THR A 1002 37.95 4.73 -15.47
CA THR A 1002 37.78 3.27 -15.54
C THR A 1002 38.50 2.63 -14.35
N CYS A 1003 38.46 1.30 -14.26
CA CYS A 1003 39.23 0.57 -13.25
C CYS A 1003 40.75 0.73 -13.43
N THR A 1004 41.22 1.03 -14.66
CA THR A 1004 42.64 0.94 -15.06
C THR A 1004 43.21 2.25 -15.64
N GLU A 1005 42.38 3.10 -16.26
CA GLU A 1005 42.76 4.46 -16.70
C GLU A 1005 42.04 5.53 -15.86
N ALA A 1006 42.80 6.51 -15.39
CA ALA A 1006 42.30 7.67 -14.65
C ALA A 1006 41.39 8.54 -15.53
N GLY A 1007 40.27 8.98 -14.95
CA GLY A 1007 39.32 9.86 -15.61
C GLY A 1007 39.69 11.33 -15.47
N SER A 1008 38.91 12.20 -16.11
CA SER A 1008 39.06 13.64 -15.91
C SER A 1008 37.76 14.38 -16.26
N TYR A 1009 37.47 15.46 -15.55
CA TYR A 1009 36.37 16.36 -15.89
C TYR A 1009 36.77 17.82 -15.72
N ASP A 1010 36.18 18.69 -16.53
CA ASP A 1010 36.29 20.13 -16.35
C ASP A 1010 35.11 20.60 -15.49
N MET A 1011 35.40 21.22 -14.35
CA MET A 1011 34.42 22.04 -13.65
C MET A 1011 34.42 23.42 -14.28
N VAL A 1012 33.36 23.72 -15.05
CA VAL A 1012 33.22 24.97 -15.79
C VAL A 1012 32.15 25.85 -15.14
N VAL A 1013 32.57 26.98 -14.58
CA VAL A 1013 31.67 27.98 -14.01
C VAL A 1013 31.25 28.92 -15.13
N TYR A 1014 29.97 28.88 -15.49
CA TYR A 1014 29.35 29.84 -16.41
C TYR A 1014 28.58 30.91 -15.62
N CYS A 1015 28.51 32.13 -16.17
CA CYS A 1015 27.59 33.16 -15.68
C CYS A 1015 26.13 32.74 -15.97
N THR A 1016 25.41 32.31 -14.93
CA THR A 1016 23.96 32.06 -14.94
C THR A 1016 23.16 33.30 -15.36
N CYS A 1017 23.75 34.45 -15.12
CA CYS A 1017 23.32 35.81 -15.45
C CYS A 1017 23.29 36.17 -16.95
N CYS A 1018 23.95 35.42 -17.86
CA CYS A 1018 24.09 35.81 -19.27
C CYS A 1018 23.61 34.73 -20.25
N ALA A 1019 22.72 35.11 -21.16
CA ALA A 1019 22.11 34.20 -22.15
C ALA A 1019 23.11 33.54 -23.13
N GLU A 1020 24.32 34.09 -23.28
CA GLU A 1020 25.37 33.52 -24.15
C GLU A 1020 26.32 32.53 -23.45
N LYS A 1021 26.06 32.15 -22.18
CA LYS A 1021 26.92 31.26 -21.36
C LYS A 1021 28.40 31.71 -21.35
N VAL A 1022 28.68 32.88 -20.75
CA VAL A 1022 30.05 33.35 -20.58
C VAL A 1022 30.79 32.46 -19.56
N GLU A 1023 31.87 31.81 -19.98
CA GLU A 1023 32.78 31.04 -19.12
C GLU A 1023 33.57 32.00 -18.21
N LEU A 1024 33.43 31.83 -16.89
CA LEU A 1024 34.09 32.63 -15.86
C LEU A 1024 35.36 31.97 -15.34
N SER A 1025 35.35 30.64 -15.19
CA SER A 1025 36.52 29.83 -14.83
C SER A 1025 36.34 28.37 -15.23
N ARG A 1026 37.46 27.71 -15.52
CA ARG A 1026 37.56 26.26 -15.78
C ARG A 1026 38.71 25.68 -14.96
N GLU A 1027 38.44 24.61 -14.23
CA GLU A 1027 39.44 23.86 -13.48
C GLU A 1027 39.25 22.37 -13.77
N THR A 1028 40.30 21.71 -14.25
CA THR A 1028 40.28 20.31 -14.66
C THR A 1028 40.67 19.43 -13.48
N PHE A 1029 39.81 18.48 -13.11
CA PHE A 1029 40.03 17.54 -12.02
C PHE A 1029 40.35 16.16 -12.59
N GLU A 1030 41.51 15.61 -12.23
CA GLU A 1030 41.86 14.21 -12.48
C GLU A 1030 41.08 13.33 -11.49
N ILE A 1031 40.33 12.36 -12.03
CA ILE A 1031 39.70 11.31 -11.24
C ILE A 1031 40.69 10.15 -11.18
N GLU A 1032 41.30 9.93 -10.01
CA GLU A 1032 42.11 8.73 -9.74
C GLU A 1032 41.39 7.47 -10.25
N ALA A 1033 42.11 6.59 -10.95
CA ALA A 1033 41.53 5.37 -11.51
C ALA A 1033 40.81 4.60 -10.39
N LEU A 1034 39.57 4.16 -10.64
CA LEU A 1034 38.65 3.73 -9.58
C LEU A 1034 39.18 2.53 -8.77
N GLY A 1035 40.14 1.81 -9.33
CA GLY A 1035 40.63 0.55 -8.83
C GLY A 1035 39.60 -0.55 -9.04
N HIS A 1036 40.06 -1.79 -8.92
CA HIS A 1036 39.16 -2.92 -8.96
C HIS A 1036 38.53 -3.11 -7.58
N THR A 1037 37.22 -2.88 -7.49
CA THR A 1037 36.40 -3.29 -6.33
C THR A 1037 35.95 -4.73 -6.52
N ASP A 1038 36.39 -5.63 -5.65
CA ASP A 1038 36.04 -7.05 -5.68
C ASP A 1038 34.52 -7.27 -5.62
N GLY A 1039 33.99 -8.07 -6.54
CA GLY A 1039 32.60 -8.56 -6.50
C GLY A 1039 32.44 -9.86 -5.70
N GLU A 1040 31.19 -10.34 -5.62
CA GLU A 1040 30.97 -11.73 -5.22
C GLU A 1040 31.64 -12.66 -6.25
N ALA A 1041 32.43 -13.62 -5.76
CA ALA A 1041 33.27 -14.45 -6.60
C ALA A 1041 32.42 -15.44 -7.41
N VAL A 1042 32.33 -15.24 -8.72
CA VAL A 1042 31.57 -16.11 -9.62
C VAL A 1042 32.41 -17.29 -10.07
N LYS A 1043 31.75 -18.40 -10.39
CA LYS A 1043 32.39 -19.53 -11.06
C LYS A 1043 32.37 -19.31 -12.56
N GLU A 1044 33.54 -19.36 -13.18
CA GLU A 1044 33.67 -19.38 -14.64
C GLU A 1044 34.66 -20.44 -15.10
N ASN A 1045 34.67 -20.70 -16.41
CA ASN A 1045 35.39 -21.82 -17.02
C ASN A 1045 35.11 -23.16 -16.30
N GLU A 1046 33.90 -23.35 -15.78
CA GLU A 1046 33.51 -24.56 -15.03
C GLU A 1046 33.45 -25.78 -15.95
N VAL A 1047 34.61 -26.39 -16.15
CA VAL A 1047 34.76 -27.76 -16.62
C VAL A 1047 34.32 -28.64 -15.47
N ALA A 1048 33.05 -29.06 -15.52
CA ALA A 1048 32.51 -30.05 -14.59
C ALA A 1048 33.45 -31.27 -14.53
N ALA A 1049 33.72 -31.77 -13.33
CA ALA A 1049 34.50 -32.99 -13.17
C ALA A 1049 33.79 -34.14 -13.88
N ASP A 1050 34.50 -34.80 -14.79
CA ASP A 1050 34.01 -36.03 -15.39
C ASP A 1050 34.51 -37.25 -14.60
N CYS A 1051 34.30 -38.44 -15.14
CA CYS A 1051 34.61 -39.69 -14.45
C CYS A 1051 36.12 -40.02 -14.42
N VAL A 1052 36.93 -39.39 -15.29
CA VAL A 1052 38.35 -39.67 -15.53
C VAL A 1052 39.23 -38.44 -15.25
N ASN A 1053 38.78 -37.26 -15.67
CA ASN A 1053 39.51 -36.01 -15.58
C ASN A 1053 39.04 -35.19 -14.38
N ASP A 1054 39.99 -34.64 -13.63
CA ASP A 1054 39.67 -33.64 -12.61
C ASP A 1054 38.97 -32.45 -13.28
N GLY A 1055 37.82 -32.06 -12.72
CA GLY A 1055 37.15 -30.83 -13.10
C GLY A 1055 37.91 -29.61 -12.61
N SER A 1056 37.64 -28.47 -13.21
CA SER A 1056 38.16 -27.18 -12.77
C SER A 1056 37.11 -26.12 -12.99
N TYR A 1057 36.84 -25.32 -11.97
CA TYR A 1057 36.28 -23.99 -12.17
C TYR A 1057 37.32 -22.96 -11.75
N ASP A 1058 37.44 -21.89 -12.53
CA ASP A 1058 38.06 -20.67 -12.03
C ASP A 1058 37.05 -20.00 -11.11
N THR A 1059 37.44 -19.76 -9.86
CA THR A 1059 36.74 -18.80 -9.02
C THR A 1059 37.24 -17.43 -9.45
N VAL A 1060 36.42 -16.69 -10.19
CA VAL A 1060 36.81 -15.41 -10.81
C VAL A 1060 36.11 -14.28 -10.08
N VAL A 1061 36.91 -13.38 -9.50
CA VAL A 1061 36.42 -12.12 -8.97
C VAL A 1061 36.52 -11.09 -10.08
N TYR A 1062 35.37 -10.73 -10.65
CA TYR A 1062 35.25 -9.59 -11.54
C TYR A 1062 35.00 -8.31 -10.75
N CYS A 1063 35.45 -7.18 -11.27
CA CYS A 1063 35.13 -5.91 -10.64
C CYS A 1063 33.67 -5.53 -10.94
N THR A 1064 32.90 -5.29 -9.89
CA THR A 1064 31.47 -4.92 -9.96
C THR A 1064 31.16 -3.67 -10.79
N VAL A 1065 32.18 -2.84 -11.03
CA VAL A 1065 32.06 -1.54 -11.72
C VAL A 1065 32.35 -1.63 -13.22
N CYS A 1066 33.31 -2.48 -13.64
CA CYS A 1066 33.82 -2.50 -15.02
C CYS A 1066 33.84 -3.88 -15.69
N GLY A 1067 33.63 -4.98 -14.95
CA GLY A 1067 33.66 -6.34 -15.51
C GLY A 1067 35.04 -6.86 -15.93
N GLU A 1068 36.13 -6.17 -15.60
CA GLU A 1068 37.49 -6.72 -15.77
C GLU A 1068 37.82 -7.73 -14.65
N GLU A 1069 38.58 -8.78 -15.01
CA GLU A 1069 39.04 -9.83 -14.09
C GLU A 1069 40.05 -9.25 -13.07
N VAL A 1070 39.71 -9.31 -11.79
CA VAL A 1070 40.54 -8.80 -10.68
C VAL A 1070 41.46 -9.88 -10.14
N SER A 1071 40.89 -11.08 -9.95
CA SER A 1071 41.65 -12.28 -9.58
C SER A 1071 40.95 -13.55 -10.05
N ARG A 1072 41.76 -14.58 -10.29
CA ARG A 1072 41.32 -15.94 -10.62
C ARG A 1072 42.01 -16.95 -9.70
N GLU A 1073 41.23 -17.82 -9.07
CA GLU A 1073 41.74 -18.98 -8.33
C GLU A 1073 41.09 -20.27 -8.86
N THR A 1074 41.85 -20.98 -9.70
CA THR A 1074 41.46 -22.25 -10.31
C THR A 1074 41.35 -23.34 -9.23
N THR A 1075 40.12 -23.70 -8.88
CA THR A 1075 39.85 -24.78 -7.94
C THR A 1075 39.70 -26.09 -8.71
N ILE A 1076 40.63 -27.01 -8.49
CA ILE A 1076 40.55 -28.37 -9.03
C ILE A 1076 39.54 -29.17 -8.19
N VAL A 1077 38.48 -29.63 -8.84
CA VAL A 1077 37.50 -30.58 -8.32
C VAL A 1077 37.99 -31.97 -8.74
N PRO A 1078 38.40 -32.87 -7.81
CA PRO A 1078 38.85 -34.20 -8.19
C PRO A 1078 37.82 -34.92 -9.06
N ALA A 1079 38.29 -35.71 -10.03
CA ALA A 1079 37.45 -36.50 -10.91
C ALA A 1079 36.40 -37.26 -10.09
N LEU A 1080 35.14 -37.29 -10.56
CA LEU A 1080 34.03 -37.91 -9.82
C LEU A 1080 34.28 -39.41 -9.58
N GLY A 1081 35.13 -40.01 -10.41
CA GLY A 1081 35.31 -41.45 -10.53
C GLY A 1081 34.17 -42.07 -11.34
N HIS A 1082 34.41 -43.29 -11.82
CA HIS A 1082 33.37 -44.05 -12.47
C HIS A 1082 32.49 -44.78 -11.43
N GLU A 1083 31.22 -44.39 -11.33
CA GLU A 1083 30.20 -45.20 -10.65
C GLU A 1083 29.60 -46.21 -11.64
N GLU A 1084 29.64 -47.50 -11.30
CA GLU A 1084 29.18 -48.60 -12.16
C GLU A 1084 27.65 -48.62 -12.27
N ALA A 1085 27.12 -48.58 -13.50
CA ALA A 1085 25.70 -48.83 -13.75
C ALA A 1085 25.38 -50.34 -13.68
N GLU A 1086 24.08 -50.69 -13.62
CA GLU A 1086 23.64 -52.05 -13.93
C GLU A 1086 24.11 -52.43 -15.36
N ALA A 1087 24.66 -53.62 -15.52
CA ALA A 1087 25.28 -54.04 -16.78
C ALA A 1087 24.25 -54.21 -17.91
N VAL A 1088 24.57 -53.69 -19.09
CA VAL A 1088 23.69 -53.68 -20.27
C VAL A 1088 24.14 -54.75 -21.28
N GLU A 1089 23.20 -55.45 -21.92
CA GLU A 1089 23.52 -56.41 -23.00
C GLU A 1089 23.67 -55.68 -24.34
N GLU A 1090 24.86 -55.73 -24.94
CA GLU A 1090 25.17 -55.17 -26.27
C GLU A 1090 25.72 -56.21 -27.23
N ASN A 1091 25.81 -55.85 -28.52
CA ASN A 1091 26.40 -56.67 -29.58
C ASN A 1091 25.85 -58.11 -29.63
N ARG A 1092 24.59 -58.30 -29.23
CA ARG A 1092 23.96 -59.61 -29.07
C ARG A 1092 23.84 -60.33 -30.41
N VAL A 1093 24.76 -61.26 -30.63
CA VAL A 1093 24.70 -62.25 -31.71
C VAL A 1093 23.96 -63.47 -31.15
N GLU A 1094 22.76 -63.70 -31.68
CA GLU A 1094 21.96 -64.86 -31.31
C GLU A 1094 22.72 -66.17 -31.53
N ALA A 1095 22.55 -67.12 -30.60
CA ALA A 1095 23.08 -68.45 -30.79
C ALA A 1095 22.38 -69.15 -31.96
N THR A 1096 23.15 -69.88 -32.75
CA THR A 1096 22.63 -70.66 -33.88
C THR A 1096 22.93 -72.15 -33.67
N TYR A 1097 22.46 -72.97 -34.60
CA TYR A 1097 22.74 -74.41 -34.63
C TYR A 1097 24.16 -74.75 -35.10
N GLU A 1098 24.87 -73.79 -35.70
CA GLU A 1098 26.19 -73.99 -36.34
C GLU A 1098 27.30 -73.13 -35.70
N ALA A 1099 26.93 -72.08 -34.95
CA ALA A 1099 27.83 -71.22 -34.17
C ALA A 1099 27.21 -70.84 -32.81
N ALA A 1100 28.05 -70.82 -31.77
CA ALA A 1100 27.67 -70.28 -30.46
C ALA A 1100 27.35 -68.79 -30.58
N GLY A 1101 26.37 -68.32 -29.81
CA GLY A 1101 26.04 -66.90 -29.73
C GLY A 1101 26.99 -66.19 -28.78
N SER A 1102 26.92 -64.86 -28.77
CA SER A 1102 27.65 -64.05 -27.80
C SER A 1102 26.98 -62.70 -27.65
N TYR A 1103 26.99 -62.18 -26.44
CA TYR A 1103 26.71 -60.77 -26.20
C TYR A 1103 27.82 -60.17 -25.35
N ASP A 1104 28.05 -58.89 -25.50
CA ASP A 1104 28.88 -58.15 -24.57
C ASP A 1104 28.02 -57.71 -23.39
N SER A 1105 28.35 -58.18 -22.19
CA SER A 1105 27.86 -57.56 -20.96
C SER A 1105 28.73 -56.34 -20.69
N VAL A 1106 28.16 -55.14 -20.85
CA VAL A 1106 28.90 -53.86 -20.77
C VAL A 1106 28.46 -53.08 -19.56
N VAL A 1107 29.40 -52.81 -18.66
CA VAL A 1107 29.21 -51.89 -17.54
C VAL A 1107 29.67 -50.51 -18.01
N TYR A 1108 28.70 -49.63 -18.23
CA TYR A 1108 28.93 -48.21 -18.47
C TYR A 1108 28.95 -47.44 -17.15
N CYS A 1109 29.56 -46.25 -17.15
CA CYS A 1109 29.39 -45.34 -16.02
C CYS A 1109 27.96 -44.79 -15.99
N ALA A 1110 27.31 -44.88 -14.84
CA ALA A 1110 25.98 -44.30 -14.61
C ALA A 1110 25.92 -42.77 -14.80
N VAL A 1111 27.07 -42.09 -14.76
CA VAL A 1111 27.19 -40.62 -14.84
C VAL A 1111 27.54 -40.14 -16.26
N CYS A 1112 28.60 -40.69 -16.88
CA CYS A 1112 29.13 -40.21 -18.16
C CYS A 1112 28.89 -41.15 -19.36
N GLY A 1113 28.36 -42.36 -19.17
CA GLY A 1113 28.12 -43.31 -20.25
C GLY A 1113 29.38 -43.88 -20.92
N GLU A 1114 30.57 -43.70 -20.32
CA GLU A 1114 31.82 -44.29 -20.81
C GLU A 1114 31.96 -45.76 -20.37
N GLU A 1115 32.56 -46.60 -21.22
CA GLU A 1115 32.70 -48.05 -21.02
C GLU A 1115 33.75 -48.37 -19.95
N LEU A 1116 33.32 -48.96 -18.82
CA LEU A 1116 34.18 -49.30 -17.69
C LEU A 1116 34.75 -50.70 -17.81
N SER A 1117 33.89 -51.63 -18.20
CA SER A 1117 34.27 -52.99 -18.52
C SER A 1117 33.30 -53.60 -19.53
N ARG A 1118 33.85 -54.36 -20.47
CA ARG A 1118 33.13 -55.17 -21.45
C ARG A 1118 33.57 -56.61 -21.27
N ASN A 1119 32.62 -57.48 -20.93
CA ASN A 1119 32.86 -58.90 -20.78
C ASN A 1119 31.94 -59.67 -21.73
N THR A 1120 32.50 -60.21 -22.81
CA THR A 1120 31.77 -61.05 -23.76
C THR A 1120 31.33 -62.35 -23.07
N VAL A 1121 30.02 -62.57 -23.04
CA VAL A 1121 29.37 -63.76 -22.50
C VAL A 1121 28.98 -64.67 -23.67
N GLU A 1122 29.57 -65.87 -23.73
CA GLU A 1122 29.21 -66.87 -24.73
C GLU A 1122 27.83 -67.48 -24.42
N ILE A 1123 26.92 -67.41 -25.39
CA ILE A 1123 25.63 -68.11 -25.37
C ILE A 1123 25.84 -69.49 -26.02
N PRO A 1124 25.58 -70.61 -25.32
CA PRO A 1124 25.71 -71.94 -25.90
C PRO A 1124 24.91 -72.11 -27.22
N MET A 1125 25.42 -72.92 -28.14
CA MET A 1125 24.74 -73.28 -29.41
C MET A 1125 23.32 -73.79 -29.15
N LEU A 1126 22.40 -73.50 -30.07
CA LEU A 1126 21.05 -74.06 -30.03
C LEU A 1126 21.09 -75.56 -30.34
N ASP A 1127 20.49 -76.37 -29.46
CA ASP A 1127 20.65 -77.83 -29.51
C ASP A 1127 19.62 -78.49 -30.45
N GLY A 1128 19.97 -78.59 -31.74
CA GLY A 1128 19.36 -79.49 -32.73
C GLY A 1128 18.37 -78.88 -33.75
N TYR A 1129 18.53 -79.25 -35.04
CA TYR A 1129 17.85 -78.67 -36.20
C TYR A 1129 17.18 -79.71 -37.13
N PHE A 1130 16.24 -79.23 -37.95
CA PHE A 1130 15.64 -79.87 -39.13
C PHE A 1130 15.56 -78.80 -40.24
N LYS A 1131 16.09 -79.08 -41.44
CA LYS A 1131 16.13 -78.14 -42.58
C LYS A 1131 16.05 -78.88 -43.93
N ALA A 1132 15.75 -78.17 -45.01
CA ALA A 1132 15.92 -78.70 -46.36
C ALA A 1132 17.40 -78.98 -46.63
N ALA A 1133 17.72 -80.06 -47.36
CA ALA A 1133 19.10 -80.43 -47.65
C ALA A 1133 19.78 -79.46 -48.63
N GLU A 1134 21.08 -79.18 -48.45
CA GLU A 1134 21.77 -78.15 -49.23
C GLU A 1134 21.85 -78.52 -50.73
N GLY A 1135 21.11 -77.76 -51.55
CA GLY A 1135 21.01 -77.98 -52.99
C GLY A 1135 19.82 -78.83 -53.45
N SER A 1136 18.95 -79.25 -52.53
CA SER A 1136 17.65 -79.85 -52.88
C SER A 1136 16.67 -78.80 -53.43
N THR A 1137 15.63 -79.27 -54.12
CA THR A 1137 14.41 -78.51 -54.46
C THR A 1137 13.41 -78.41 -53.30
N THR A 1138 13.63 -79.15 -52.20
CA THR A 1138 12.73 -79.18 -51.04
C THR A 1138 12.47 -77.80 -50.45
N VAL A 1139 11.19 -77.48 -50.21
CA VAL A 1139 10.75 -76.36 -49.39
C VAL A 1139 10.04 -76.91 -48.17
N ILE A 1140 10.40 -76.42 -46.98
CA ILE A 1140 9.75 -76.74 -45.71
C ILE A 1140 9.02 -75.48 -45.27
N ASP A 1141 7.70 -75.50 -45.34
CA ASP A 1141 6.84 -74.40 -44.93
C ASP A 1141 6.50 -74.53 -43.44
N THR A 1142 7.06 -73.64 -42.63
CA THR A 1142 6.88 -73.63 -41.17
C THR A 1142 5.56 -73.03 -40.71
N GLU A 1143 4.86 -72.28 -41.58
CA GLU A 1143 3.60 -71.61 -41.26
C GLU A 1143 2.41 -72.51 -41.64
N LEU A 1144 2.42 -73.09 -42.84
CA LEU A 1144 1.44 -74.07 -43.31
C LEU A 1144 1.70 -75.49 -42.80
N ARG A 1145 2.89 -75.76 -42.24
CA ARG A 1145 3.36 -77.10 -41.82
C ARG A 1145 3.43 -78.12 -42.97
N PHE A 1146 3.75 -77.67 -44.18
CA PHE A 1146 3.89 -78.52 -45.36
C PHE A 1146 5.35 -78.72 -45.79
N ILE A 1147 5.62 -79.84 -46.46
CA ILE A 1147 6.90 -80.12 -47.15
C ILE A 1147 6.58 -80.44 -48.61
N TYR A 1148 7.13 -79.66 -49.52
CA TYR A 1148 7.00 -79.82 -50.97
C TYR A 1148 8.36 -79.64 -51.66
N GLY A 1149 8.42 -79.66 -52.99
CA GLY A 1149 9.68 -79.64 -53.75
C GLY A 1149 10.38 -80.99 -53.80
N LEU A 1150 9.65 -82.08 -53.56
CA LEU A 1150 10.14 -83.46 -53.64
C LEU A 1150 9.91 -84.04 -55.04
N ASP A 1151 10.77 -84.94 -55.50
CA ASP A 1151 10.53 -85.69 -56.75
C ASP A 1151 9.41 -86.73 -56.57
N ILE A 1152 8.77 -87.13 -57.68
CA ILE A 1152 7.76 -88.19 -57.69
C ILE A 1152 8.39 -89.59 -57.55
N GLY A 1153 7.71 -90.50 -56.84
CA GLY A 1153 8.11 -91.90 -56.69
C GLY A 1153 9.28 -92.16 -55.73
N LEU A 1154 9.49 -91.28 -54.74
CA LEU A 1154 10.55 -91.44 -53.73
C LEU A 1154 10.28 -92.61 -52.77
N ALA A 1155 11.36 -93.28 -52.38
CA ALA A 1155 11.35 -94.40 -51.43
C ALA A 1155 11.73 -93.99 -49.99
N ASP A 1156 12.50 -92.90 -49.87
CA ASP A 1156 12.94 -92.27 -48.63
C ASP A 1156 13.24 -90.77 -48.92
N LEU A 1157 13.52 -90.00 -47.87
CA LEU A 1157 13.86 -88.56 -47.97
C LEU A 1157 15.38 -88.29 -47.91
N GLU A 1158 16.24 -89.29 -48.12
CA GLU A 1158 17.70 -89.10 -48.03
C GLU A 1158 18.18 -88.15 -49.15
N GLY A 1159 18.80 -87.04 -48.75
CA GLY A 1159 19.21 -85.97 -49.67
C GLY A 1159 18.14 -84.91 -49.96
N TYR A 1160 16.92 -85.03 -49.43
CA TYR A 1160 15.89 -83.98 -49.49
C TYR A 1160 15.77 -83.17 -48.19
N VAL A 1161 16.04 -83.78 -47.03
CA VAL A 1161 16.04 -83.10 -45.71
C VAL A 1161 17.28 -83.45 -44.89
N GLU A 1162 17.73 -82.50 -44.07
CA GLU A 1162 18.85 -82.63 -43.12
C GLU A 1162 18.36 -82.44 -41.68
N TYR A 1163 18.86 -83.27 -40.76
CA TYR A 1163 18.53 -83.18 -39.34
C TYR A 1163 19.68 -83.65 -38.44
N SER A 1164 19.77 -83.06 -37.24
CA SER A 1164 20.82 -83.36 -36.27
C SER A 1164 20.51 -84.53 -35.32
N SER A 1165 19.25 -84.94 -35.22
CA SER A 1165 18.74 -85.87 -34.21
C SER A 1165 18.07 -87.10 -34.84
N SER A 1166 16.77 -87.03 -35.11
CA SER A 1166 15.99 -88.06 -35.76
C SER A 1166 14.63 -87.52 -36.23
N VAL A 1167 14.13 -88.05 -37.34
CA VAL A 1167 12.75 -87.90 -37.80
C VAL A 1167 12.07 -89.26 -37.84
N SER A 1168 10.74 -89.28 -37.78
CA SER A 1168 9.93 -90.48 -37.93
C SER A 1168 8.80 -90.24 -38.93
N TYR A 1169 8.69 -91.15 -39.88
CA TYR A 1169 7.62 -91.25 -40.88
C TYR A 1169 7.46 -92.74 -41.24
N GLU A 1170 6.28 -93.15 -41.72
CA GLU A 1170 6.04 -94.50 -42.23
C GLU A 1170 5.84 -94.44 -43.74
N THR A 1171 6.38 -95.41 -44.49
CA THR A 1171 6.25 -95.50 -45.96
C THR A 1171 5.56 -96.82 -46.37
N PRO A 1172 4.21 -96.92 -46.29
CA PRO A 1172 3.50 -98.17 -46.58
C PRO A 1172 3.61 -98.61 -48.05
N ASP A 1173 3.39 -97.66 -48.97
CA ASP A 1173 3.31 -97.92 -50.42
C ASP A 1173 4.18 -96.95 -51.27
N GLY A 1174 4.55 -95.79 -50.72
CA GLY A 1174 5.42 -94.77 -51.33
C GLY A 1174 5.63 -93.56 -50.40
N ILE A 1175 6.19 -92.46 -50.89
CA ILE A 1175 6.13 -91.13 -50.25
C ILE A 1175 5.25 -90.24 -51.12
N GLY A 1176 4.09 -89.83 -50.58
CA GLY A 1176 3.06 -89.09 -51.31
C GLY A 1176 2.31 -88.06 -50.46
N THR A 1177 1.36 -87.38 -51.10
CA THR A 1177 0.56 -86.31 -50.51
C THR A 1177 -0.21 -86.79 -49.26
N GLY A 1178 -0.19 -85.98 -48.20
CA GLY A 1178 -0.88 -86.26 -46.94
C GLY A 1178 -0.09 -87.13 -45.95
N MET A 1179 1.08 -87.66 -46.33
CA MET A 1179 1.98 -88.35 -45.39
C MET A 1179 2.52 -87.36 -44.34
N THR A 1180 2.55 -87.75 -43.07
CA THR A 1180 3.13 -86.92 -41.99
C THR A 1180 4.52 -87.36 -41.57
N LEU A 1181 5.37 -86.38 -41.26
CA LEU A 1181 6.72 -86.54 -40.74
C LEU A 1181 6.84 -85.79 -39.41
N THR A 1182 7.24 -86.50 -38.35
CA THR A 1182 7.48 -85.92 -37.01
C THR A 1182 8.97 -85.82 -36.73
N THR A 1183 9.39 -84.64 -36.28
CA THR A 1183 10.76 -84.31 -35.86
C THR A 1183 10.91 -84.46 -34.35
N PHE A 1184 12.11 -84.83 -33.88
CA PHE A 1184 12.38 -85.07 -32.45
C PHE A 1184 13.56 -84.24 -31.95
N ARG A 1185 13.41 -83.64 -30.77
CA ARG A 1185 14.44 -82.79 -30.13
C ARG A 1185 14.64 -83.22 -28.68
N GLY A 1186 15.88 -83.49 -28.29
CA GLY A 1186 16.22 -84.05 -26.97
C GLY A 1186 15.69 -85.47 -26.67
N GLY A 1187 14.90 -86.07 -27.58
CA GLY A 1187 14.19 -87.34 -27.38
C GLY A 1187 12.68 -87.20 -27.22
N GLU A 1188 12.14 -85.98 -27.26
CA GLU A 1188 10.71 -85.68 -27.26
C GLU A 1188 10.25 -85.22 -28.66
N GLU A 1189 8.96 -85.38 -28.98
CA GLU A 1189 8.36 -84.88 -30.23
C GLU A 1189 8.42 -83.35 -30.24
N TRP A 1190 8.94 -82.77 -31.34
CA TRP A 1190 9.10 -81.32 -31.46
C TRP A 1190 8.05 -80.72 -32.40
N GLU A 1191 8.06 -81.09 -33.68
CA GLU A 1191 7.15 -80.57 -34.69
C GLU A 1191 6.79 -81.63 -35.74
N THR A 1192 5.54 -81.61 -36.23
CA THR A 1192 5.06 -82.48 -37.31
C THR A 1192 4.71 -81.66 -38.54
N TYR A 1193 5.04 -82.20 -39.72
CA TYR A 1193 4.80 -81.63 -41.04
C TYR A 1193 4.04 -82.63 -41.92
N THR A 1194 3.35 -82.15 -42.95
CA THR A 1194 2.64 -82.96 -43.95
C THR A 1194 3.29 -82.82 -45.33
N ILE A 1195 3.47 -83.91 -46.05
CA ILE A 1195 4.07 -83.92 -47.39
C ILE A 1195 3.02 -83.58 -48.45
N VAL A 1196 3.45 -82.83 -49.47
CA VAL A 1196 2.68 -82.50 -50.68
C VAL A 1196 3.51 -82.84 -51.91
N ILE A 1197 2.93 -83.61 -52.83
CA ILE A 1197 3.41 -83.82 -54.18
C ILE A 1197 2.31 -83.34 -55.13
N PHE A 1198 2.59 -82.27 -55.88
CA PHE A 1198 1.65 -81.64 -56.81
C PHE A 1198 1.26 -82.63 -57.91
N GLY A 1199 -0.03 -82.95 -57.97
CA GLY A 1199 -0.61 -83.92 -58.90
C GLY A 1199 -0.75 -85.35 -58.36
N ASP A 1200 -0.14 -85.69 -57.21
CA ASP A 1200 -0.50 -86.88 -56.44
C ASP A 1200 -1.63 -86.49 -55.47
N LEU A 1201 -2.82 -87.04 -55.70
CA LEU A 1201 -4.03 -86.77 -54.94
C LEU A 1201 -4.56 -88.02 -54.23
N ASN A 1202 -3.98 -89.19 -54.50
CA ASN A 1202 -4.34 -90.45 -53.85
C ASN A 1202 -3.42 -90.76 -52.64
N GLY A 1203 -2.21 -90.20 -52.62
CA GLY A 1203 -1.22 -90.29 -51.56
C GLY A 1203 -0.17 -91.40 -51.73
N ASP A 1204 -0.10 -92.06 -52.90
CA ASP A 1204 0.87 -93.14 -53.17
C ASP A 1204 2.23 -92.65 -53.71
N GLY A 1205 2.36 -91.34 -54.01
CA GLY A 1205 3.61 -90.72 -54.42
C GLY A 1205 3.89 -90.77 -55.91
N VAL A 1206 2.99 -91.29 -56.75
CA VAL A 1206 3.09 -91.21 -58.21
C VAL A 1206 1.92 -90.42 -58.81
N ILE A 1207 2.06 -89.99 -60.07
CA ILE A 1207 1.03 -89.23 -60.78
C ILE A 1207 0.46 -90.11 -61.89
N ASP A 1208 -0.78 -90.54 -61.74
CA ASP A 1208 -1.39 -91.59 -62.55
C ASP A 1208 -2.90 -91.30 -62.86
N ILE A 1209 -3.56 -92.20 -63.60
CA ILE A 1209 -4.96 -92.09 -63.97
C ILE A 1209 -5.93 -92.06 -62.77
N TYR A 1210 -5.52 -92.57 -61.60
CA TYR A 1210 -6.30 -92.49 -60.36
C TYR A 1210 -6.34 -91.05 -59.81
N ASP A 1211 -5.24 -90.31 -59.82
CA ASP A 1211 -5.21 -88.90 -59.39
C ASP A 1211 -6.03 -88.02 -60.32
N SER A 1212 -5.90 -88.22 -61.63
CA SER A 1212 -6.78 -87.55 -62.59
C SER A 1212 -8.26 -87.95 -62.42
N SER A 1213 -8.57 -89.07 -61.79
CA SER A 1213 -9.95 -89.46 -61.47
C SER A 1213 -10.45 -88.77 -60.20
N ILE A 1214 -9.58 -88.53 -59.21
CA ILE A 1214 -9.87 -87.76 -58.00
C ILE A 1214 -10.08 -86.28 -58.36
N LEU A 1215 -9.16 -85.68 -59.13
CA LEU A 1215 -9.30 -84.30 -59.59
C LEU A 1215 -10.56 -84.10 -60.42
N ALA A 1216 -10.93 -85.08 -61.26
CA ALA A 1216 -12.19 -85.05 -61.99
C ALA A 1216 -13.42 -85.09 -61.06
N ALA A 1217 -13.38 -85.79 -59.92
CA ALA A 1217 -14.49 -85.81 -58.96
C ALA A 1217 -14.65 -84.45 -58.26
N ILE A 1218 -13.53 -83.81 -57.87
CA ILE A 1218 -13.49 -82.47 -57.26
C ILE A 1218 -14.07 -81.44 -58.24
N VAL A 1219 -13.53 -81.38 -59.47
CA VAL A 1219 -13.92 -80.37 -60.48
C VAL A 1219 -15.38 -80.53 -60.96
N ASN A 1220 -15.97 -81.73 -60.88
CA ASN A 1220 -17.40 -81.94 -61.18
C ASN A 1220 -18.33 -81.69 -59.97
N GLY A 1221 -17.79 -81.45 -58.77
CA GLY A 1221 -18.58 -81.29 -57.53
C GLY A 1221 -19.15 -82.59 -56.96
N ASP A 1222 -18.57 -83.74 -57.33
CA ASP A 1222 -18.86 -85.05 -56.71
C ASP A 1222 -18.05 -85.25 -55.40
N MET A 1223 -17.07 -84.38 -55.12
CA MET A 1223 -16.27 -84.31 -53.90
C MET A 1223 -16.03 -82.84 -53.52
N GLU A 1224 -16.38 -82.44 -52.30
CA GLU A 1224 -16.06 -81.12 -51.73
C GLU A 1224 -14.85 -81.25 -50.78
N LEU A 1225 -13.92 -80.29 -50.84
CA LEU A 1225 -12.78 -80.15 -49.92
C LEU A 1225 -13.01 -78.97 -48.97
N GLU A 1226 -12.49 -79.03 -47.74
CA GLU A 1226 -12.56 -77.92 -46.79
C GLU A 1226 -11.38 -76.93 -46.96
N GLU A 1227 -11.59 -75.67 -46.57
CA GLU A 1227 -10.59 -74.60 -46.69
C GLU A 1227 -9.39 -74.88 -45.78
N GLY A 1228 -8.24 -75.22 -46.38
CA GLY A 1228 -7.04 -75.66 -45.68
C GLY A 1228 -6.71 -77.16 -45.79
N ASP A 1229 -7.48 -77.94 -46.56
CA ASP A 1229 -7.13 -79.33 -46.88
C ASP A 1229 -5.81 -79.40 -47.70
N VAL A 1230 -4.94 -80.34 -47.33
CA VAL A 1230 -3.67 -80.62 -48.04
C VAL A 1230 -3.89 -81.04 -49.49
N LEU A 1231 -5.02 -81.70 -49.78
CA LEU A 1231 -5.41 -82.07 -51.14
C LEU A 1231 -5.76 -80.87 -52.01
N LEU A 1232 -6.23 -79.75 -51.43
CA LEU A 1232 -6.49 -78.52 -52.17
C LEU A 1232 -5.17 -77.92 -52.69
N PHE A 1233 -4.13 -77.94 -51.86
CA PHE A 1233 -2.79 -77.44 -52.21
C PHE A 1233 -2.08 -78.36 -53.21
N ALA A 1234 -2.28 -79.68 -53.15
CA ALA A 1234 -1.74 -80.63 -54.13
C ALA A 1234 -2.46 -80.61 -55.50
N ALA A 1235 -3.69 -80.09 -55.55
CA ALA A 1235 -4.57 -80.10 -56.72
C ALA A 1235 -4.57 -78.79 -57.54
N ASP A 1236 -4.11 -77.67 -56.98
CA ASP A 1236 -3.78 -76.47 -57.75
C ASP A 1236 -2.45 -76.70 -58.47
N LEU A 1237 -2.50 -76.86 -59.79
CA LEU A 1237 -1.36 -77.16 -60.65
C LEU A 1237 -0.96 -75.96 -61.52
N ASN A 1238 -1.67 -74.84 -61.39
CA ASN A 1238 -1.50 -73.65 -62.21
C ASN A 1238 -1.10 -72.41 -61.40
N GLY A 1239 -1.40 -72.38 -60.09
CA GLY A 1239 -1.04 -71.35 -59.13
C GLY A 1239 -2.10 -70.26 -58.93
N ASP A 1240 -3.31 -70.39 -59.50
CA ASP A 1240 -4.36 -69.37 -59.40
C ASP A 1240 -5.30 -69.53 -58.18
N THR A 1241 -5.01 -70.48 -57.30
CA THR A 1241 -5.76 -70.82 -56.07
C THR A 1241 -7.16 -71.39 -56.28
N ALA A 1242 -7.52 -71.77 -57.51
CA ALA A 1242 -8.86 -72.24 -57.87
C ALA A 1242 -8.83 -73.58 -58.64
N VAL A 1243 -8.81 -74.69 -57.91
CA VAL A 1243 -8.80 -76.06 -58.46
C VAL A 1243 -9.98 -76.28 -59.44
N ASP A 1244 -9.70 -76.25 -60.74
CA ASP A 1244 -10.73 -76.29 -61.79
C ASP A 1244 -10.37 -77.18 -63.01
N ILE A 1245 -11.11 -77.02 -64.11
CA ILE A 1245 -10.92 -77.77 -65.35
C ILE A 1245 -9.54 -77.54 -66.01
N TYR A 1246 -8.84 -76.44 -65.72
CA TYR A 1246 -7.49 -76.18 -66.18
C TYR A 1246 -6.47 -77.07 -65.48
N ASP A 1247 -6.54 -77.23 -64.15
CA ASP A 1247 -5.68 -78.17 -63.40
C ASP A 1247 -5.93 -79.61 -63.83
N LEU A 1248 -7.21 -79.98 -63.99
CA LEU A 1248 -7.58 -81.28 -64.56
C LEU A 1248 -6.98 -81.50 -65.96
N SER A 1249 -6.83 -80.44 -66.76
CA SER A 1249 -6.18 -80.52 -68.08
C SER A 1249 -4.65 -80.66 -67.98
N ILE A 1250 -4.01 -80.02 -67.00
CA ILE A 1250 -2.57 -80.13 -66.72
C ILE A 1250 -2.26 -81.55 -66.22
N LEU A 1251 -3.03 -82.06 -65.26
CA LEU A 1251 -2.87 -83.40 -64.72
C LEU A 1251 -3.06 -84.48 -65.80
N ASN A 1252 -4.09 -84.35 -66.64
CA ASN A 1252 -4.27 -85.23 -67.79
C ASN A 1252 -3.08 -85.19 -68.77
N ALA A 1253 -2.47 -84.03 -69.00
CA ALA A 1253 -1.30 -83.91 -69.86
C ALA A 1253 -0.08 -84.64 -69.26
N VAL A 1254 0.13 -84.60 -67.93
CA VAL A 1254 1.19 -85.38 -67.26
C VAL A 1254 0.92 -86.87 -67.31
N VAL A 1255 -0.30 -87.31 -66.98
CA VAL A 1255 -0.68 -88.74 -67.00
C VAL A 1255 -0.56 -89.37 -68.40
N ASN A 1256 -0.72 -88.57 -69.47
CA ASN A 1256 -0.48 -89.02 -70.84
C ASN A 1256 1.00 -88.86 -71.31
N GLY A 1257 1.88 -88.30 -70.49
CA GLY A 1257 3.30 -88.09 -70.81
C GLY A 1257 3.56 -86.96 -71.81
N GLU A 1258 2.67 -85.96 -71.88
CA GLU A 1258 2.77 -84.80 -72.77
C GLU A 1258 3.48 -83.59 -72.11
N THR A 1259 3.51 -83.53 -70.78
CA THR A 1259 4.23 -82.52 -69.98
C THR A 1259 4.68 -83.11 -68.63
N GLU A 1260 5.42 -82.33 -67.83
CA GLU A 1260 5.78 -82.60 -66.43
C GLU A 1260 5.21 -81.48 -65.53
N ILE A 1261 4.94 -81.75 -64.25
CA ILE A 1261 4.52 -80.76 -63.23
C ILE A 1261 5.74 -80.35 -62.39
N THR A 1262 5.90 -79.05 -62.14
CA THR A 1262 6.86 -78.52 -61.16
C THR A 1262 6.36 -78.76 -59.74
N GLN A 1263 7.18 -79.41 -58.90
CA GLN A 1263 6.81 -79.82 -57.55
C GLN A 1263 6.88 -78.69 -56.49
N VAL A 1264 6.77 -77.43 -56.93
CA VAL A 1264 6.70 -76.24 -56.10
C VAL A 1264 5.59 -75.32 -56.64
N PRO A 1265 4.94 -74.51 -55.80
CA PRO A 1265 3.90 -73.58 -56.24
C PRO A 1265 4.36 -72.68 -57.40
N LEU A 1266 3.47 -72.52 -58.38
CA LEU A 1266 3.58 -71.45 -59.38
C LEU A 1266 3.07 -70.13 -58.76
N ALA A 1267 3.62 -68.99 -59.20
CA ALA A 1267 3.52 -67.69 -58.54
C ALA A 1267 3.23 -66.52 -59.52
#